data_AF-A0A6P6S2U1-F1
#
_entry.id   AF-A0A6P6S2U1-F1
#
_cell.length_a   1.000
_cell.length_b   1.000
_cell.length_c   1.000
_cell.angle_alpha   90.00
_cell.angle_beta   90.00
_cell.angle_gamma   90.00
#
_symmetry.space_group_name_H-M   'P 1'
#
loop_
_entity.id
_entity.type
_entity.pdbx_description
1 polymer ?
#
loop_
_entity_poly.entity_id
_entity_poly.type
_entity_poly.pdbx_seq_one_letter_code
_entity_poly.pdbx_strand_id
1 'polypeptide(L)'
;MSSFYGISGANADDQTWGPGACTSLHQMHGLKPITLSQVLKKKSRHEKIVMCTAYDLFTSRVADDAMVDILLVGDSLANVVLGESRTAAVDLDTMILFAKLVTKGTRRSLVVFDLPYGTYSTPEQAVAATIKVVQETGIQVVKLEGYLPEVVKEVSKYAAVCCHLGLLPQTATSFVTAGGTAEDAERLLQQALDLQDAGAAMLVLEMVCTEAAEHISRSLRIPTIGIGAGVGCDGQVLVIHDMLGLCGPGAAQYKFAKRYANLYDMAVSALGTFRSEVVQGSFPQQCNSTPMRPGEGEKFADTCAHRTSTSADSSTIAERGGGISSSVTLGSTKQYSAETKSSDVPQETDSSGPYKVCVWGGGRMGQLFAWILAGSPQILATDQHGHAGWQQKQMYGIEVTICTSRKDLVAASNQNGGRLSVIRSHGPPTTSSSPSNDRTHSSTLASIAENPLGAAGNGEQRLIKVISHSTADKLRYTYDLVIIACHSAATQNIAESAFRMARAGGMVASLQNGLKAPRILRALHDRQLQSGGEPPALLFMPTSLAAVEKAPLLVQEVGKGNVKICGHLWRASQKAGELHSILISRGIRCELLPCHRLDEILWEKAAVNCFINPISALLNCTNGQLTDPRLELARKLVVSEVVAVARGKGIPLTFASASAAALDVACATMENSSSTLGQLQEGRPTELVDISGEVIREANLIGLKAPVNRLLLELIGLLESTQARRLTTCILKASVITHGLPGNMPLCKGSTSFGCVAIGMSMLIPDLTRIYESAEVLHSD
;
A
#
# COMPACT_ATOMS: atom_id res chain seq x y z
N MET A 1 -7.10 -54.76 27.94
CA MET A 1 -8.51 -54.49 28.30
C MET A 1 -9.14 -53.75 27.14
N SER A 2 -10.11 -54.40 26.52
CA SER A 2 -10.77 -54.08 25.25
C SER A 2 -11.92 -53.10 25.43
N SER A 3 -11.95 -52.01 24.65
CA SER A 3 -13.14 -51.49 23.95
C SER A 3 -12.81 -50.16 23.27
N PHE A 4 -12.37 -50.22 22.03
CA PHE A 4 -12.43 -49.09 21.09
C PHE A 4 -12.98 -49.65 19.79
N TYR A 5 -13.83 -48.85 19.13
CA TYR A 5 -14.62 -49.13 17.92
C TYR A 5 -16.05 -49.65 18.13
N GLY A 6 -16.95 -48.67 18.30
CA GLY A 6 -18.34 -48.77 17.85
C GLY A 6 -18.72 -47.44 17.19
N ILE A 7 -18.61 -47.35 15.86
CA ILE A 7 -19.29 -46.31 15.08
C ILE A 7 -20.49 -47.02 14.43
N SER A 8 -21.67 -46.78 14.97
CA SER A 8 -22.95 -47.09 14.32
C SER A 8 -23.67 -45.77 14.06
N GLY A 9 -24.32 -45.70 12.89
CA GLY A 9 -24.75 -44.46 12.25
C GLY A 9 -25.71 -43.57 13.04
N ALA A 10 -25.74 -42.31 12.64
CA ALA A 10 -26.81 -41.38 12.95
C ALA A 10 -26.99 -40.43 11.76
N ASN A 11 -28.25 -40.19 11.44
CA ASN A 11 -28.75 -39.56 10.22
C ASN A 11 -28.27 -38.12 10.03
N ALA A 12 -28.15 -37.74 8.77
CA ALA A 12 -28.21 -36.36 8.33
C ALA A 12 -29.61 -35.83 8.66
N ASP A 13 -29.69 -34.90 9.61
CA ASP A 13 -30.65 -33.81 9.71
C ASP A 13 -30.57 -33.24 11.13
N ASP A 14 -29.53 -32.45 11.42
CA ASP A 14 -29.62 -31.42 12.45
C ASP A 14 -28.61 -30.30 12.18
N GLN A 15 -29.13 -29.13 11.78
CA GLN A 15 -28.38 -27.89 11.62
C GLN A 15 -28.18 -27.24 12.99
N THR A 16 -27.35 -27.85 13.83
CA THR A 16 -26.67 -27.16 14.93
C THR A 16 -25.31 -27.85 15.13
N TRP A 17 -24.24 -27.08 15.31
CA TRP A 17 -22.89 -27.59 15.54
C TRP A 17 -22.91 -28.62 16.69
N GLY A 18 -22.87 -29.90 16.34
CA GLY A 18 -22.92 -31.01 17.29
C GLY A 18 -21.59 -31.17 18.05
N PRO A 19 -21.62 -31.35 19.38
CA PRO A 19 -20.43 -31.45 20.23
C PRO A 19 -19.84 -32.85 20.14
N GLY A 20 -18.84 -33.04 19.27
CA GLY A 20 -18.27 -34.37 19.01
C GLY A 20 -16.79 -34.43 18.68
N ALA A 21 -16.01 -33.39 18.97
CA ALA A 21 -14.53 -33.44 19.02
C ALA A 21 -13.92 -32.22 19.73
N CYS A 22 -14.71 -31.42 20.45
CA CYS A 22 -14.22 -30.27 21.20
C CYS A 22 -13.70 -30.75 22.57
N THR A 23 -12.75 -31.68 22.56
CA THR A 23 -11.86 -31.88 23.71
C THR A 23 -10.92 -30.68 23.78
N SER A 24 -11.44 -29.64 24.42
CA SER A 24 -10.76 -28.54 25.10
C SER A 24 -9.79 -27.64 24.30
N LEU A 25 -10.34 -26.73 23.49
CA LEU A 25 -9.67 -25.44 23.21
C LEU A 25 -9.30 -24.68 24.52
N HIS A 26 -9.99 -24.96 25.63
CA HIS A 26 -9.68 -24.43 26.97
C HIS A 26 -8.44 -25.04 27.66
N GLN A 27 -7.82 -26.11 27.13
CA GLN A 27 -6.60 -26.70 27.71
C GLN A 27 -5.30 -26.10 27.16
N MET A 28 -5.36 -25.19 26.18
CA MET A 28 -4.17 -24.64 25.53
C MET A 28 -3.50 -23.48 26.27
N HIS A 29 -4.17 -22.90 27.27
CA HIS A 29 -3.55 -21.89 28.15
C HIS A 29 -2.52 -22.58 29.07
N GLY A 30 -1.23 -22.46 28.72
CA GLY A 30 -0.10 -22.96 29.53
C GLY A 30 0.77 -24.02 28.87
N LEU A 31 0.44 -24.44 27.63
CA LEU A 31 1.31 -25.35 26.88
C LEU A 31 2.60 -24.64 26.48
N LYS A 32 3.74 -25.21 26.88
CA LYS A 32 5.07 -24.70 26.57
C LYS A 32 5.47 -25.11 25.14
N PRO A 33 6.28 -24.30 24.43
CA PRO A 33 6.92 -24.72 23.19
C PRO A 33 7.61 -26.08 23.33
N ILE A 34 7.38 -26.98 22.37
CA ILE A 34 8.12 -28.24 22.29
C ILE A 34 9.53 -27.93 21.80
N THR A 35 10.51 -28.41 22.56
CA THR A 35 11.93 -28.21 22.21
C THR A 35 12.39 -29.29 21.23
N LEU A 36 13.41 -28.99 20.44
CA LEU A 36 14.05 -29.97 19.57
C LEU A 36 14.43 -31.25 20.34
N SER A 37 15.02 -31.13 21.53
CA SER A 37 15.38 -32.30 22.35
C SER A 37 14.17 -33.18 22.70
N GLN A 38 13.00 -32.59 22.97
CA GLN A 38 11.78 -33.35 23.24
C GLN A 38 11.28 -34.09 22.00
N VAL A 39 11.34 -33.46 20.82
CA VAL A 39 11.00 -34.09 19.54
C VAL A 39 11.96 -35.26 19.25
N LEU A 40 13.27 -35.06 19.36
CA LEU A 40 14.27 -36.10 19.09
C LEU A 40 14.13 -37.31 20.04
N LYS A 41 13.76 -37.09 21.31
CA LYS A 41 13.49 -38.15 22.29
C LYS A 41 12.26 -39.00 21.98
N LYS A 42 11.40 -38.62 21.03
CA LYS A 42 10.25 -39.46 20.63
C LYS A 42 10.72 -40.78 20.02
N LYS A 43 11.82 -40.78 19.25
CA LYS A 43 12.40 -42.01 18.68
C LYS A 43 12.77 -43.04 19.75
N SER A 44 13.52 -42.64 20.79
CA SER A 44 13.93 -43.57 21.86
C SER A 44 12.77 -44.05 22.71
N ARG A 45 11.64 -43.34 22.70
CA ARG A 45 10.38 -43.75 23.34
C ARG A 45 9.44 -44.52 22.40
N HIS A 46 9.85 -44.76 21.16
CA HIS A 46 9.02 -45.37 20.12
C HIS A 46 7.69 -44.62 19.88
N GLU A 47 7.68 -43.30 20.10
CA GLU A 47 6.55 -42.42 19.80
C GLU A 47 6.74 -41.83 18.40
N LYS A 48 5.69 -41.85 17.57
CA LYS A 48 5.76 -41.27 16.22
C LYS A 48 5.84 -39.74 16.27
N ILE A 49 6.70 -39.17 15.43
CA ILE A 49 6.77 -37.72 15.21
C ILE A 49 5.75 -37.32 14.13
N VAL A 50 4.91 -36.34 14.44
CA VAL A 50 3.91 -35.80 13.51
C VAL A 50 4.41 -34.48 12.96
N MET A 51 4.61 -34.42 11.63
CA MET A 51 5.04 -33.23 10.92
C MET A 51 4.03 -32.88 9.82
N CYS A 52 3.79 -31.61 9.58
CA CYS A 52 3.09 -31.16 8.37
C CYS A 52 3.64 -29.81 7.93
N THR A 53 3.40 -29.44 6.68
CA THR A 53 3.77 -28.11 6.25
C THR A 53 2.82 -27.05 6.82
N ALA A 54 3.31 -25.81 6.93
CA ALA A 54 2.49 -24.63 7.22
C ALA A 54 3.12 -23.43 6.52
N TYR A 55 2.30 -22.49 6.06
CA TYR A 55 2.80 -21.35 5.29
C TYR A 55 2.24 -20.02 5.80
N ASP A 56 1.12 -20.01 6.51
CA ASP A 56 0.50 -18.79 7.00
C ASP A 56 0.06 -18.90 8.47
N LEU A 57 -0.48 -17.80 8.98
CA LEU A 57 -0.95 -17.68 10.36
C LEU A 57 -2.09 -18.65 10.69
N PHE A 58 -2.96 -18.96 9.73
CA PHE A 58 -4.14 -19.79 9.96
C PHE A 58 -3.77 -21.27 9.96
N THR A 59 -3.07 -21.71 8.92
CA THR A 59 -2.58 -23.09 8.79
C THR A 59 -1.66 -23.48 9.93
N SER A 60 -0.77 -22.59 10.37
CA SER A 60 0.09 -22.87 11.52
C SER A 60 -0.71 -22.97 12.83
N ARG A 61 -1.69 -22.09 13.07
CA ARG A 61 -2.56 -22.19 14.26
C ARG A 61 -3.38 -23.46 14.30
N VAL A 62 -4.02 -23.82 13.19
CA VAL A 62 -4.86 -25.03 13.11
C VAL A 62 -4.01 -26.28 13.35
N ALA A 63 -2.81 -26.35 12.76
CA ALA A 63 -1.90 -27.47 12.98
C ALA A 63 -1.35 -27.51 14.41
N ASP A 64 -1.03 -26.35 14.99
CA ASP A 64 -0.55 -26.23 16.36
C ASP A 64 -1.62 -26.63 17.39
N ASP A 65 -2.86 -26.18 17.19
CA ASP A 65 -4.03 -26.54 18.01
C ASP A 65 -4.37 -28.04 17.87
N ALA A 66 -4.06 -28.64 16.71
CA ALA A 66 -4.15 -30.08 16.48
C ALA A 66 -2.97 -30.89 17.08
N MET A 67 -2.08 -30.25 17.85
CA MET A 67 -0.96 -30.86 18.56
C MET A 67 0.08 -31.52 17.64
N VAL A 68 0.24 -31.01 16.41
CA VAL A 68 1.35 -31.39 15.51
C VAL A 68 2.70 -31.12 16.21
N ASP A 69 3.70 -31.98 16.05
CA ASP A 69 5.00 -31.79 16.73
C ASP A 69 5.87 -30.77 15.98
N ILE A 70 5.90 -30.87 14.64
CA ILE A 70 6.76 -30.07 13.78
C ILE A 70 5.95 -29.42 12.65
N LEU A 71 6.11 -28.11 12.48
CA LEU A 71 5.63 -27.37 11.32
C LEU A 71 6.78 -27.08 10.36
N LEU A 72 6.66 -27.53 9.12
CA LEU A 72 7.64 -27.29 8.07
C LEU A 72 7.23 -26.10 7.21
N VAL A 73 8.05 -25.05 7.20
CA VAL A 73 7.99 -24.01 6.16
C VAL A 73 8.80 -24.54 4.98
N GLY A 74 8.12 -25.33 4.14
CA GLY A 74 8.73 -26.03 3.00
C GLY A 74 8.69 -25.21 1.71
N ASP A 75 9.66 -25.44 0.82
CA ASP A 75 9.71 -24.83 -0.52
C ASP A 75 8.55 -25.27 -1.44
N SER A 76 7.86 -26.37 -1.09
CA SER A 76 6.52 -26.75 -1.60
C SER A 76 5.50 -25.60 -1.61
N LEU A 77 5.73 -24.54 -0.82
CA LEU A 77 4.97 -23.28 -0.89
C LEU A 77 4.96 -22.68 -2.30
N ALA A 78 6.04 -22.85 -3.08
CA ALA A 78 6.12 -22.39 -4.45
C ALA A 78 4.94 -22.95 -5.27
N ASN A 79 4.63 -24.24 -5.12
CA ASN A 79 3.56 -24.88 -5.86
C ASN A 79 2.18 -24.55 -5.29
N VAL A 80 1.99 -24.77 -3.99
CA VAL A 80 0.64 -24.75 -3.39
C VAL A 80 0.16 -23.36 -2.98
N VAL A 81 1.07 -22.41 -2.79
CA VAL A 81 0.76 -21.03 -2.41
C VAL A 81 1.03 -20.04 -3.54
N LEU A 82 2.22 -20.11 -4.16
CA LEU A 82 2.61 -19.17 -5.22
C LEU A 82 2.12 -19.58 -6.61
N GLY A 83 1.73 -20.84 -6.81
CA GLY A 83 1.27 -21.36 -8.11
C GLY A 83 2.40 -21.62 -9.11
N GLU A 84 3.65 -21.69 -8.64
CA GLU A 84 4.81 -21.99 -9.47
C GLU A 84 4.85 -23.45 -9.90
N SER A 85 5.47 -23.69 -11.05
CA SER A 85 5.61 -25.05 -11.61
C SER A 85 6.68 -25.91 -10.92
N ARG A 86 7.65 -25.29 -10.25
CA ARG A 86 8.79 -25.96 -9.59
C ARG A 86 9.10 -25.30 -8.25
N THR A 87 9.54 -26.09 -7.27
CA THR A 87 9.95 -25.56 -5.96
C THR A 87 11.18 -24.66 -6.04
N ALA A 88 12.09 -24.92 -6.99
CA ALA A 88 13.29 -24.12 -7.22
C ALA A 88 13.02 -22.65 -7.64
N ALA A 89 11.77 -22.25 -7.87
CA ALA A 89 11.40 -20.88 -8.22
C ALA A 89 11.30 -19.93 -7.01
N VAL A 90 11.20 -20.45 -5.78
CA VAL A 90 11.05 -19.60 -4.59
C VAL A 90 12.42 -19.15 -4.05
N ASP A 91 12.54 -17.85 -3.76
CA ASP A 91 13.76 -17.28 -3.16
C ASP A 91 13.75 -17.30 -1.62
N LEU A 92 14.91 -17.05 -1.03
CA LEU A 92 15.11 -17.06 0.42
C LEU A 92 14.26 -16.02 1.17
N ASP A 93 14.08 -14.84 0.60
CA ASP A 93 13.39 -13.73 1.27
C ASP A 93 11.88 -13.98 1.31
N THR A 94 11.35 -14.58 0.25
CA THR A 94 9.98 -15.08 0.18
C THR A 94 9.76 -16.18 1.21
N MET A 95 10.65 -17.18 1.28
CA MET A 95 10.59 -18.22 2.32
C MET A 95 10.62 -17.62 3.74
N ILE A 96 11.48 -16.63 3.99
CA ILE A 96 11.57 -15.90 5.28
C ILE A 96 10.26 -15.17 5.61
N LEU A 97 9.59 -14.57 4.63
CA LEU A 97 8.29 -13.93 4.85
C LEU A 97 7.24 -14.93 5.35
N PHE A 98 7.08 -16.06 4.67
CA PHE A 98 6.11 -17.09 5.08
C PHE A 98 6.50 -17.71 6.43
N ALA A 99 7.80 -17.91 6.67
CA ALA A 99 8.27 -18.35 7.98
C ALA A 99 7.90 -17.39 9.12
N LYS A 100 8.01 -16.07 8.90
CA LYS A 100 7.56 -15.04 9.86
C LYS A 100 6.04 -15.08 10.12
N LEU A 101 5.22 -15.52 9.15
CA LEU A 101 3.79 -15.70 9.34
C LEU A 101 3.50 -16.95 10.18
N VAL A 102 4.18 -18.06 9.86
CA VAL A 102 4.06 -19.31 10.59
C VAL A 102 4.48 -19.14 12.05
N THR A 103 5.65 -18.56 12.32
CA THR A 103 6.14 -18.35 13.70
C THR A 103 5.23 -17.46 14.54
N LYS A 104 4.49 -16.53 13.94
CA LYS A 104 3.47 -15.72 14.64
C LYS A 104 2.21 -16.50 14.99
N GLY A 105 1.89 -17.55 14.25
CA GLY A 105 0.72 -18.39 14.47
C GLY A 105 1.00 -19.58 15.38
N THR A 106 2.24 -20.07 15.40
CA THR A 106 2.69 -21.19 16.22
C THR A 106 2.91 -20.77 17.67
N ARG A 107 2.39 -21.55 18.62
CA ARG A 107 2.62 -21.37 20.07
C ARG A 107 3.43 -22.53 20.64
N ARG A 108 3.16 -23.77 20.22
CA ARG A 108 3.78 -24.98 20.76
C ARG A 108 4.79 -25.62 19.82
N SER A 109 4.42 -25.86 18.57
CA SER A 109 5.13 -26.73 17.64
C SER A 109 6.54 -26.25 17.34
N LEU A 110 7.45 -27.19 17.08
CA LEU A 110 8.78 -26.86 16.57
C LEU A 110 8.64 -26.43 15.11
N VAL A 111 9.23 -25.30 14.73
CA VAL A 111 9.22 -24.86 13.33
C VAL A 111 10.53 -25.23 12.67
N VAL A 112 10.46 -25.82 11.47
CA VAL A 112 11.60 -26.14 10.60
C VAL A 112 11.51 -25.26 9.35
N PHE A 113 12.64 -24.68 8.96
CA PHE A 113 12.74 -23.83 7.77
C PHE A 113 13.47 -24.56 6.66
N ASP A 114 12.88 -24.69 5.48
CA ASP A 114 13.56 -25.28 4.33
C ASP A 114 14.43 -24.25 3.63
N LEU A 115 15.72 -24.54 3.45
CA LEU A 115 16.56 -23.66 2.64
C LEU A 115 16.22 -23.87 1.17
N PRO A 116 15.85 -22.81 0.43
CA PRO A 116 15.45 -22.98 -0.96
C PRO A 116 16.65 -23.28 -1.85
N TYR A 117 16.35 -23.78 -3.04
CA TYR A 117 17.35 -24.15 -4.03
C TYR A 117 18.35 -23.01 -4.28
N GLY A 118 19.62 -23.37 -4.39
CA GLY A 118 20.69 -22.42 -4.70
C GLY A 118 21.16 -21.57 -3.53
N THR A 119 20.64 -21.74 -2.30
CA THR A 119 21.12 -20.99 -1.12
C THR A 119 22.13 -21.76 -0.27
N TYR A 120 22.50 -22.97 -0.66
CA TYR A 120 23.35 -23.86 0.14
C TYR A 120 24.31 -24.71 -0.70
N SER A 121 24.69 -24.21 -1.88
CA SER A 121 25.59 -24.92 -2.82
C SER A 121 27.02 -25.07 -2.29
N THR A 122 27.44 -24.18 -1.37
CA THR A 122 28.70 -24.30 -0.63
C THR A 122 28.46 -24.15 0.88
N PRO A 123 29.37 -24.64 1.75
CA PRO A 123 29.23 -24.49 3.19
C PRO A 123 29.10 -23.02 3.63
N GLU A 124 29.86 -22.11 3.04
CA GLU A 124 29.82 -20.67 3.36
C GLU A 124 28.47 -20.06 3.02
N GLN A 125 27.94 -20.43 1.85
CA GLN A 125 26.63 -19.96 1.39
C GLN A 125 25.51 -20.47 2.30
N ALA A 126 25.56 -21.75 2.65
CA ALA A 126 24.57 -22.39 3.51
C ALA A 126 24.60 -21.80 4.93
N VAL A 127 25.78 -21.53 5.49
CA VAL A 127 25.95 -20.87 6.78
C VAL A 127 25.39 -19.45 6.73
N ALA A 128 25.69 -18.67 5.69
CA ALA A 128 25.16 -17.31 5.54
C ALA A 128 23.62 -17.30 5.45
N ALA A 129 23.04 -18.20 4.65
CA ALA A 129 21.59 -18.35 4.54
C ALA A 129 20.96 -18.77 5.89
N THR A 130 21.57 -19.73 6.59
CA THR A 130 21.12 -20.20 7.90
C THR A 130 21.15 -19.07 8.93
N ILE A 131 22.24 -18.30 9.01
CA ILE A 131 22.34 -17.16 9.93
C ILE A 131 21.24 -16.14 9.65
N LYS A 132 20.99 -15.82 8.37
CA LYS A 132 19.92 -14.90 7.97
C LYS A 132 18.55 -15.41 8.43
N VAL A 133 18.25 -16.69 8.19
CA VAL A 133 17.00 -17.34 8.64
C VAL A 133 16.85 -17.23 10.15
N VAL A 134 17.87 -17.60 10.92
CA VAL A 134 17.83 -17.55 12.40
C VAL A 134 17.60 -16.12 12.88
N GLN A 135 18.33 -15.14 12.33
CA GLN A 135 18.22 -13.73 12.74
C GLN A 135 16.84 -13.14 12.42
N GLU A 136 16.27 -13.47 11.27
CA GLU A 136 15.04 -12.84 10.80
C GLU A 136 13.77 -13.55 11.27
N THR A 137 13.83 -14.86 11.52
CA THR A 137 12.65 -15.67 11.84
C THR A 137 12.67 -16.23 13.27
N GLY A 138 13.85 -16.33 13.88
CA GLY A 138 14.06 -17.04 15.14
C GLY A 138 14.06 -18.56 15.03
N ILE A 139 13.90 -19.13 13.82
CA ILE A 139 13.89 -20.58 13.61
C ILE A 139 15.32 -21.12 13.67
N GLN A 140 15.54 -22.14 14.51
CA GLN A 140 16.85 -22.74 14.76
C GLN A 140 17.00 -24.16 14.20
N VAL A 141 16.08 -24.58 13.32
CA VAL A 141 16.15 -25.86 12.62
C VAL A 141 15.95 -25.60 11.13
N VAL A 142 16.95 -25.98 10.32
CA VAL A 142 16.91 -25.80 8.86
C VAL A 142 16.85 -27.15 8.13
N LYS A 143 16.12 -27.23 7.02
CA LYS A 143 16.10 -28.40 6.13
C LYS A 143 16.99 -28.16 4.91
N LEU A 144 17.74 -29.20 4.51
CA LEU A 144 18.65 -29.23 3.36
C LEU A 144 18.38 -30.49 2.52
N GLU A 145 18.33 -30.35 1.20
CA GLU A 145 18.16 -31.49 0.28
C GLU A 145 19.47 -31.98 -0.31
N GLY A 146 19.66 -33.31 -0.30
CA GLY A 146 20.78 -33.97 -0.95
C GLY A 146 21.86 -34.52 -0.01
N TYR A 147 22.80 -35.25 -0.59
CA TYR A 147 23.94 -35.81 0.12
C TYR A 147 25.08 -34.77 0.21
N LEU A 148 25.06 -33.96 1.27
CA LEU A 148 25.93 -32.80 1.46
C LEU A 148 26.65 -32.79 2.83
N PRO A 149 27.45 -33.83 3.17
CA PRO A 149 28.01 -33.98 4.51
C PRO A 149 28.89 -32.79 4.96
N GLU A 150 29.65 -32.18 4.05
CA GLU A 150 30.47 -31.00 4.36
C GLU A 150 29.63 -29.78 4.75
N VAL A 151 28.53 -29.53 4.02
CA VAL A 151 27.59 -28.44 4.31
C VAL A 151 26.90 -28.68 5.65
N VAL A 152 26.41 -29.91 5.89
CA VAL A 152 25.75 -30.27 7.16
C VAL A 152 26.68 -30.06 8.35
N LYS A 153 27.94 -30.45 8.22
CA LYS A 153 28.95 -30.27 9.27
C LYS A 153 29.17 -28.81 9.63
N GLU A 154 29.19 -27.91 8.66
CA GLU A 154 29.36 -26.48 8.92
C GLU A 154 28.08 -25.82 9.44
N VAL A 155 26.92 -26.12 8.84
CA VAL A 155 25.62 -25.55 9.24
C VAL A 155 25.21 -26.00 10.65
N SER A 156 25.50 -27.25 11.03
CA SER A 156 25.15 -27.82 12.35
C SER A 156 25.75 -27.05 13.53
N LYS A 157 26.77 -26.23 13.31
CA LYS A 157 27.37 -25.34 14.32
C LYS A 157 26.49 -24.13 14.67
N TYR A 158 25.54 -23.78 13.79
CA TYR A 158 24.70 -22.57 13.90
C TYR A 158 23.21 -22.89 14.11
N ALA A 159 22.72 -23.97 13.50
CA ALA A 159 21.34 -24.43 13.62
C ALA A 159 21.29 -25.96 13.51
N ALA A 160 20.25 -26.59 14.07
CA ALA A 160 20.04 -28.01 13.87
C ALA A 160 19.65 -28.30 12.41
N VAL A 161 20.17 -29.38 11.84
CA VAL A 161 19.95 -29.71 10.43
C VAL A 161 18.99 -30.89 10.29
N CYS A 162 17.90 -30.68 9.56
CA CYS A 162 17.04 -31.71 9.02
C CYS A 162 17.54 -32.04 7.60
N CYS A 163 18.18 -33.19 7.40
CA CYS A 163 18.57 -33.58 6.05
C CYS A 163 17.37 -34.14 5.27
N HIS A 164 17.47 -34.21 3.96
CA HIS A 164 16.48 -34.82 3.08
C HIS A 164 17.17 -35.70 2.03
N LEU A 165 16.83 -36.99 2.00
CA LEU A 165 17.25 -37.98 1.01
C LEU A 165 16.04 -38.68 0.35
N GLY A 166 16.29 -39.34 -0.78
CA GLY A 166 15.27 -39.99 -1.60
C GLY A 166 15.01 -39.17 -2.87
N LEU A 167 13.75 -38.90 -3.18
CA LEU A 167 13.39 -37.92 -4.20
C LEU A 167 13.68 -36.50 -3.68
N LEU A 168 14.38 -35.69 -4.46
CA LEU A 168 14.76 -34.31 -4.09
C LEU A 168 14.03 -33.31 -5.00
N PRO A 169 12.85 -32.78 -4.61
CA PRO A 169 12.02 -31.93 -5.47
C PRO A 169 12.76 -30.73 -6.09
N GLN A 170 13.73 -30.16 -5.40
CA GLN A 170 14.48 -29.00 -5.88
C GLN A 170 15.28 -29.26 -7.17
N THR A 171 15.71 -30.50 -7.38
CA THR A 171 16.56 -30.88 -8.52
C THR A 171 15.93 -31.95 -9.42
N ALA A 172 14.83 -32.56 -8.98
CA ALA A 172 14.16 -33.62 -9.71
C ALA A 172 13.50 -33.10 -11.01
N THR A 173 13.78 -33.80 -12.11
CA THR A 173 13.05 -33.62 -13.39
C THR A 173 11.88 -34.61 -13.52
N SER A 174 11.82 -35.63 -12.66
CA SER A 174 10.74 -36.62 -12.62
C SER A 174 10.60 -37.21 -11.20
N PHE A 175 9.40 -37.67 -10.85
CA PHE A 175 9.07 -38.25 -9.55
C PHE A 175 9.36 -39.76 -9.55
N VAL A 176 10.59 -40.14 -9.20
CA VAL A 176 11.03 -41.55 -9.16
C VAL A 176 11.21 -42.01 -7.72
N THR A 177 10.79 -43.24 -7.43
CA THR A 177 10.99 -43.88 -6.11
C THR A 177 12.43 -44.37 -5.98
N ALA A 178 13.10 -44.04 -4.88
CA ALA A 178 14.46 -44.44 -4.57
C ALA A 178 14.50 -45.71 -3.69
N GLY A 179 15.61 -46.44 -3.69
CA GLY A 179 15.79 -47.68 -2.93
C GLY A 179 15.12 -48.90 -3.57
N GLY A 180 14.90 -48.87 -4.88
CA GLY A 180 14.23 -49.95 -5.63
C GLY A 180 15.08 -51.21 -5.82
N THR A 181 16.40 -51.13 -5.63
CA THR A 181 17.33 -52.27 -5.64
C THR A 181 18.15 -52.30 -4.36
N ALA A 182 18.78 -53.44 -4.07
CA ALA A 182 19.62 -53.60 -2.88
C ALA A 182 20.81 -52.62 -2.88
N GLU A 183 21.45 -52.42 -4.04
CA GLU A 183 22.58 -51.49 -4.20
C GLU A 183 22.16 -50.04 -3.97
N ASP A 184 20.98 -49.64 -4.46
CA ASP A 184 20.46 -48.29 -4.25
C ASP A 184 20.05 -48.05 -2.79
N ALA A 185 19.43 -49.05 -2.15
CA ALA A 185 19.09 -49.01 -0.74
C ALA A 185 20.34 -48.95 0.16
N GLU A 186 21.39 -49.71 -0.16
CA GLU A 186 22.68 -49.67 0.54
C GLU A 186 23.35 -48.30 0.39
N ARG A 187 23.33 -47.72 -0.81
CA ARG A 187 23.82 -46.36 -1.06
C ARG A 187 23.07 -45.32 -0.22
N LEU A 188 21.74 -45.37 -0.18
CA LEU A 188 20.93 -44.46 0.65
C LEU A 188 21.23 -44.62 2.14
N LEU A 189 21.40 -45.87 2.61
CA LEU A 189 21.79 -46.15 3.99
C LEU A 189 23.14 -45.52 4.33
N GLN A 190 24.14 -45.69 3.46
CA GLN A 190 25.46 -45.10 3.67
C GLN A 190 25.40 -43.57 3.69
N GLN A 191 24.69 -42.95 2.74
CA GLN A 191 24.49 -41.50 2.73
C GLN A 191 23.81 -41.00 4.00
N ALA A 192 22.82 -41.74 4.51
CA ALA A 192 22.12 -41.40 5.73
C ALA A 192 23.02 -41.47 6.98
N LEU A 193 23.88 -42.50 7.06
CA LEU A 193 24.87 -42.66 8.12
C LEU A 193 25.90 -41.53 8.09
N ASP A 194 26.42 -41.20 6.90
CA ASP A 194 27.39 -40.13 6.71
C ASP A 194 26.82 -38.76 7.10
N LEU A 195 25.56 -38.47 6.75
CA LEU A 195 24.88 -37.24 7.15
C LEU A 195 24.63 -37.17 8.66
N GLN A 196 24.29 -38.31 9.28
CA GLN A 196 24.17 -38.39 10.74
C GLN A 196 25.51 -38.08 11.41
N ASP A 197 26.61 -38.68 10.94
CA ASP A 197 27.94 -38.47 11.50
C ASP A 197 28.46 -37.04 11.23
N ALA A 198 28.00 -36.40 10.15
CA ALA A 198 28.23 -34.98 9.88
C ALA A 198 27.47 -34.02 10.83
N GLY A 199 26.47 -34.51 11.57
CA GLY A 199 25.73 -33.71 12.56
C GLY A 199 24.27 -33.44 12.22
N ALA A 200 23.67 -34.16 11.28
CA ALA A 200 22.22 -34.09 11.06
C ALA A 200 21.46 -34.43 12.35
N ALA A 201 20.44 -33.64 12.68
CA ALA A 201 19.58 -33.86 13.84
C ALA A 201 18.38 -34.77 13.52
N MET A 202 17.93 -34.78 12.27
CA MET A 202 16.82 -35.59 11.75
C MET A 202 16.96 -35.76 10.24
N LEU A 203 16.25 -36.74 9.66
CA LEU A 203 16.33 -37.06 8.23
C LEU A 203 14.93 -37.27 7.63
N VAL A 204 14.57 -36.51 6.60
CA VAL A 204 13.42 -36.79 5.75
C VAL A 204 13.79 -37.84 4.71
N LEU A 205 12.92 -38.83 4.52
CA LEU A 205 12.97 -39.82 3.46
C LEU A 205 11.73 -39.65 2.57
N GLU A 206 11.92 -39.12 1.37
CA GLU A 206 10.83 -38.92 0.40
C GLU A 206 10.86 -39.96 -0.71
N MET A 207 9.72 -40.61 -0.95
CA MET A 207 9.56 -41.58 -2.03
C MET A 207 10.64 -42.67 -2.00
N VAL A 208 10.90 -43.25 -0.82
CA VAL A 208 11.85 -44.36 -0.63
C VAL A 208 11.07 -45.66 -0.45
N CYS A 209 11.52 -46.76 -1.07
CA CYS A 209 10.91 -48.08 -0.88
C CYS A 209 10.78 -48.44 0.61
N THR A 210 9.66 -49.06 0.98
CA THR A 210 9.25 -49.22 2.40
C THR A 210 10.27 -50.02 3.20
N GLU A 211 10.80 -51.10 2.63
CA GLU A 211 11.80 -51.97 3.24
C GLU A 211 13.12 -51.23 3.49
N ALA A 212 13.56 -50.43 2.50
CA ALA A 212 14.77 -49.61 2.62
C ALA A 212 14.59 -48.52 3.68
N ALA A 213 13.48 -47.79 3.67
CA ALA A 213 13.18 -46.75 4.64
C ALA A 213 13.09 -47.29 6.07
N GLU A 214 12.45 -48.45 6.27
CA GLU A 214 12.38 -49.11 7.57
C GLU A 214 13.77 -49.54 8.05
N HIS A 215 14.59 -50.11 7.17
CA HIS A 215 15.95 -50.51 7.52
C HIS A 215 16.82 -49.30 7.90
N ILE A 216 16.80 -48.23 7.09
CA ILE A 216 17.51 -46.98 7.38
C ILE A 216 17.06 -46.40 8.73
N SER A 217 15.75 -46.38 8.99
CA SER A 217 15.20 -45.85 10.24
C SER A 217 15.69 -46.61 11.48
N ARG A 218 15.82 -47.94 11.39
CA ARG A 218 16.36 -48.77 12.48
C ARG A 218 17.86 -48.59 12.67
N SER A 219 18.61 -48.33 11.60
CA SER A 219 20.07 -48.18 11.62
C SER A 219 20.53 -46.81 12.15
N LEU A 220 19.72 -45.75 11.98
CA LEU A 220 20.05 -44.41 12.46
C LEU A 220 19.70 -44.21 13.94
N ARG A 221 20.54 -43.44 14.64
CA ARG A 221 20.29 -42.90 15.98
C ARG A 221 19.36 -41.68 15.96
N ILE A 222 19.38 -40.92 14.86
CA ILE A 222 18.51 -39.75 14.65
C ILE A 222 17.14 -40.17 14.08
N PRO A 223 16.06 -39.41 14.33
CA PRO A 223 14.74 -39.71 13.79
C PRO A 223 14.65 -39.55 12.27
N THR A 224 13.95 -40.49 11.64
CA THR A 224 13.54 -40.42 10.23
C THR A 224 12.09 -39.96 10.10
N ILE A 225 11.80 -39.08 9.14
CA ILE A 225 10.46 -38.59 8.82
C ILE A 225 10.12 -39.03 7.39
N GLY A 226 9.10 -39.87 7.23
CA GLY A 226 8.71 -40.40 5.93
C GLY A 226 7.68 -39.52 5.22
N ILE A 227 7.79 -39.43 3.89
CA ILE A 227 6.72 -39.00 3.00
C ILE A 227 6.74 -39.89 1.75
N GLY A 228 5.74 -40.76 1.61
CA GLY A 228 5.80 -41.84 0.62
C GLY A 228 6.89 -42.89 0.91
N ALA A 229 7.36 -43.00 2.15
CA ALA A 229 8.40 -43.95 2.58
C ALA A 229 7.90 -45.07 3.51
N GLY A 230 6.59 -45.30 3.56
CA GLY A 230 5.95 -46.31 4.41
C GLY A 230 5.95 -45.96 5.91
N VAL A 231 5.37 -46.85 6.73
CA VAL A 231 5.15 -46.64 8.17
C VAL A 231 6.37 -46.92 9.05
N GLY A 232 7.45 -47.44 8.45
CA GLY A 232 8.69 -47.82 9.13
C GLY A 232 9.51 -46.65 9.68
N CYS A 233 9.30 -45.43 9.17
CA CYS A 233 9.98 -44.22 9.65
C CYS A 233 9.51 -43.79 11.06
N ASP A 234 10.36 -43.08 11.81
CA ASP A 234 10.05 -42.60 13.17
C ASP A 234 8.95 -41.53 13.21
N GLY A 235 8.67 -40.89 12.07
CA GLY A 235 7.59 -39.94 11.91
C GLY A 235 7.10 -39.86 10.47
N GLN A 236 6.13 -38.97 10.23
CA GLN A 236 5.56 -38.74 8.92
C GLN A 236 5.39 -37.24 8.67
N VAL A 237 5.56 -36.82 7.40
CA VAL A 237 5.27 -35.47 6.93
C VAL A 237 4.32 -35.50 5.73
N LEU A 238 3.40 -34.54 5.67
CA LEU A 238 2.56 -34.28 4.50
C LEU A 238 2.45 -32.77 4.26
N VAL A 239 2.24 -32.40 2.99
CA VAL A 239 1.85 -31.04 2.61
C VAL A 239 0.43 -30.80 3.09
N ILE A 240 0.22 -29.73 3.86
CA ILE A 240 -1.08 -29.46 4.51
C ILE A 240 -2.21 -29.23 3.50
N HIS A 241 -1.87 -28.74 2.30
CA HIS A 241 -2.84 -28.51 1.23
C HIS A 241 -3.40 -29.83 0.67
N ASP A 242 -2.56 -30.84 0.51
CA ASP A 242 -2.97 -32.16 0.04
C ASP A 242 -3.82 -32.87 1.09
N MET A 243 -3.40 -32.79 2.35
CA MET A 243 -4.07 -33.48 3.44
C MET A 243 -5.43 -32.88 3.80
N LEU A 244 -5.59 -31.56 3.69
CA LEU A 244 -6.87 -30.88 3.94
C LEU A 244 -7.73 -30.74 2.67
N GLY A 245 -7.24 -31.19 1.52
CA GLY A 245 -7.96 -31.07 0.25
C GLY A 245 -8.25 -29.62 -0.12
N LEU A 246 -7.25 -28.75 0.04
CA LEU A 246 -7.32 -27.33 -0.34
C LEU A 246 -7.06 -27.12 -1.84
N CYS A 247 -6.35 -28.06 -2.47
CA CYS A 247 -6.11 -28.07 -3.90
C CYS A 247 -7.42 -28.43 -4.64
N GLY A 248 -7.85 -27.55 -5.55
CA GLY A 248 -9.09 -27.72 -6.32
C GLY A 248 -9.02 -28.83 -7.38
N PRO A 249 -10.10 -28.99 -8.18
CA PRO A 249 -10.15 -29.93 -9.29
C PRO A 249 -8.97 -29.76 -10.25
N GLY A 250 -8.38 -30.88 -10.69
CA GLY A 250 -7.25 -30.89 -11.63
C GLY A 250 -5.87 -30.76 -10.98
N ALA A 251 -5.79 -30.57 -9.66
CA ALA A 251 -4.52 -30.65 -8.96
C ALA A 251 -3.93 -32.07 -8.99
N ALA A 252 -2.59 -32.16 -9.03
CA ALA A 252 -1.87 -33.42 -8.98
C ALA A 252 -2.25 -34.21 -7.72
N GLN A 253 -2.61 -35.48 -7.88
CA GLN A 253 -2.91 -36.37 -6.75
C GLN A 253 -1.75 -37.33 -6.56
N TYR A 254 -1.08 -37.20 -5.41
CA TYR A 254 0.00 -38.10 -5.04
C TYR A 254 -0.55 -39.34 -4.32
N LYS A 255 -0.15 -40.53 -4.78
CA LYS A 255 -0.59 -41.82 -4.20
C LYS A 255 -0.31 -41.92 -2.70
N PHE A 256 0.77 -41.30 -2.22
CA PHE A 256 1.15 -41.33 -0.80
C PHE A 256 0.37 -40.34 0.07
N ALA A 257 -0.28 -39.33 -0.52
CA ALA A 257 -0.95 -38.27 0.23
C ALA A 257 -2.40 -38.68 0.53
N LYS A 258 -2.69 -38.99 1.79
CA LYS A 258 -4.06 -39.23 2.25
C LYS A 258 -4.77 -37.90 2.46
N ARG A 259 -5.93 -37.73 1.82
CA ARG A 259 -6.86 -36.62 2.06
C ARG A 259 -7.71 -36.91 3.30
N TYR A 260 -7.65 -36.04 4.30
CA TYR A 260 -8.42 -36.10 5.55
C TYR A 260 -9.68 -35.22 5.52
N ALA A 261 -9.68 -34.17 4.69
CA ALA A 261 -10.83 -33.28 4.47
C ALA A 261 -10.88 -32.81 3.01
N ASN A 262 -12.00 -32.22 2.59
CA ASN A 262 -12.15 -31.59 1.27
C ASN A 262 -12.60 -30.13 1.44
N LEU A 263 -11.67 -29.30 1.92
CA LEU A 263 -11.98 -27.91 2.26
C LEU A 263 -12.25 -27.04 1.02
N TYR A 264 -11.71 -27.40 -0.15
CA TYR A 264 -12.00 -26.68 -1.39
C TYR A 264 -13.48 -26.73 -1.75
N ASP A 265 -14.08 -27.93 -1.82
CA ASP A 265 -15.49 -28.08 -2.20
C ASP A 265 -16.42 -27.47 -1.14
N MET A 266 -16.05 -27.58 0.15
CA MET A 266 -16.76 -26.91 1.24
C MET A 266 -16.75 -25.39 1.08
N ALA A 267 -15.60 -24.80 0.74
CA ALA A 267 -15.49 -23.36 0.52
C ALA A 267 -16.26 -22.90 -0.71
N VAL A 268 -16.17 -23.64 -1.83
CA VAL A 268 -16.94 -23.36 -3.05
C VAL A 268 -18.44 -23.42 -2.77
N SER A 269 -18.90 -24.44 -2.05
CA SER A 269 -20.31 -24.58 -1.68
C SER A 269 -20.77 -23.43 -0.78
N ALA A 270 -19.99 -23.05 0.25
CA ALA A 270 -20.34 -21.97 1.15
C ALA A 270 -20.45 -20.62 0.43
N LEU A 271 -19.50 -20.31 -0.46
CA LEU A 271 -19.54 -19.11 -1.29
C LEU A 271 -20.71 -19.14 -2.29
N GLY A 272 -21.05 -20.33 -2.83
CA GLY A 272 -22.21 -20.53 -3.68
C GLY A 272 -23.55 -20.28 -2.95
N THR A 273 -23.68 -20.75 -1.71
CA THR A 273 -24.83 -20.48 -0.84
C THR A 273 -24.94 -18.99 -0.55
N PHE A 274 -23.85 -18.36 -0.09
CA PHE A 274 -23.82 -16.91 0.17
C PHE A 274 -24.25 -16.09 -1.05
N ARG A 275 -23.71 -16.41 -2.23
CA ARG A 275 -24.11 -15.77 -3.49
C ARG A 275 -25.61 -15.95 -3.75
N SER A 276 -26.14 -17.16 -3.55
CA SER A 276 -27.55 -17.46 -3.80
C SER A 276 -28.47 -16.69 -2.86
N GLU A 277 -28.13 -16.60 -1.57
CA GLU A 277 -28.90 -15.85 -0.58
C GLU A 277 -28.90 -14.35 -0.86
N VAL A 278 -27.76 -13.78 -1.28
CA VAL A 278 -27.66 -12.37 -1.70
C VAL A 278 -28.52 -12.10 -2.95
N VAL A 279 -28.44 -12.98 -3.96
CA VAL A 279 -29.21 -12.82 -5.21
C VAL A 279 -30.72 -12.96 -4.97
N GLN A 280 -31.13 -13.86 -4.09
CA GLN A 280 -32.53 -14.06 -3.72
C GLN A 280 -33.06 -13.01 -2.73
N GLY A 281 -32.17 -12.19 -2.16
CA GLY A 281 -32.52 -11.23 -1.12
C GLY A 281 -32.90 -11.86 0.23
N SER A 282 -32.57 -13.14 0.46
CA SER A 282 -32.77 -13.81 1.75
C SER A 282 -31.65 -13.49 2.75
N PHE A 283 -30.50 -13.01 2.28
CA PHE A 283 -29.45 -12.41 3.08
C PHE A 283 -29.20 -10.95 2.64
N PRO A 284 -29.04 -9.99 3.58
CA PRO A 284 -29.06 -10.17 5.04
C PRO A 284 -30.46 -10.42 5.61
N GLN A 285 -30.54 -11.16 6.72
CA GLN A 285 -31.77 -11.26 7.52
C GLN A 285 -31.90 -10.07 8.48
N GLN A 286 -33.04 -9.98 9.18
CA GLN A 286 -33.26 -8.95 10.19
C GLN A 286 -32.25 -9.04 11.35
N CYS A 287 -31.78 -10.23 11.73
CA CYS A 287 -30.74 -10.35 12.77
C CYS A 287 -29.36 -9.87 12.30
N ASN A 288 -29.13 -9.77 10.98
CA ASN A 288 -27.91 -9.22 10.39
C ASN A 288 -28.04 -7.72 10.09
N SER A 289 -29.19 -7.12 10.36
CA SER A 289 -29.53 -5.76 9.98
C SER A 289 -30.05 -4.97 11.18
N THR A 290 -29.77 -3.68 11.23
CA THR A 290 -30.33 -2.82 12.29
C THR A 290 -31.49 -2.02 11.70
N PRO A 291 -32.76 -2.26 12.13
CA PRO A 291 -33.87 -1.45 11.65
C PRO A 291 -33.81 -0.02 12.20
N MET A 292 -34.44 0.92 11.50
CA MET A 292 -34.69 2.26 12.05
C MET A 292 -35.55 2.16 13.33
N ARG A 293 -35.45 3.18 14.19
CA ARG A 293 -36.34 3.28 15.36
C ARG A 293 -37.81 3.31 14.91
N PRO A 294 -38.75 2.77 15.70
CA PRO A 294 -40.18 2.80 15.38
C PRO A 294 -40.66 4.21 15.00
N GLY A 295 -41.41 4.33 13.91
CA GLY A 295 -41.93 5.60 13.39
C GLY A 295 -40.94 6.46 12.59
N GLU A 296 -39.63 6.23 12.67
CA GLU A 296 -38.65 6.97 11.87
C GLU A 296 -38.67 6.54 10.40
N GLY A 297 -39.04 5.29 10.11
CA GLY A 297 -39.21 4.79 8.74
C GLY A 297 -40.37 5.47 8.00
N GLU A 298 -41.48 5.73 8.68
CA GLU A 298 -42.65 6.43 8.12
C GLU A 298 -42.32 7.90 7.84
N LYS A 299 -41.70 8.59 8.80
CA LYS A 299 -41.21 9.97 8.62
C LYS A 299 -40.23 10.07 7.45
N PHE A 300 -39.34 9.09 7.31
CA PHE A 300 -38.41 9.02 6.18
C PHE A 300 -39.16 8.82 4.87
N ALA A 301 -40.12 7.89 4.82
CA ALA A 301 -40.96 7.66 3.64
C ALA A 301 -41.77 8.92 3.24
N ASP A 302 -42.38 9.61 4.20
CA ASP A 302 -43.12 10.86 3.97
C ASP A 302 -42.19 11.95 3.42
N THR A 303 -40.98 12.07 3.98
CA THR A 303 -39.97 13.02 3.51
C THR A 303 -39.56 12.73 2.06
N CYS A 304 -39.46 11.45 1.68
CA CYS A 304 -39.18 11.04 0.31
C CYS A 304 -40.37 11.26 -0.65
N ALA A 305 -41.60 11.00 -0.19
CA ALA A 305 -42.82 11.20 -0.97
C ALA A 305 -43.06 12.69 -1.30
N HIS A 306 -42.81 13.58 -0.34
CA HIS A 306 -42.93 15.03 -0.55
C HIS A 306 -41.91 15.57 -1.57
N ARG A 307 -40.75 14.92 -1.74
CA ARG A 307 -39.75 15.27 -2.76
C ARG A 307 -40.12 14.76 -4.16
N THR A 308 -40.86 13.67 -4.26
CA THR A 308 -41.33 13.11 -5.53
C THR A 308 -42.59 13.82 -6.04
N SER A 309 -43.46 14.31 -5.15
CA SER A 309 -44.61 15.15 -5.53
C SER A 309 -44.23 16.55 -6.05
N THR A 310 -43.03 17.06 -5.71
CA THR A 310 -42.52 18.33 -6.25
C THR A 310 -41.86 18.22 -7.62
N SER A 311 -41.73 17.01 -8.18
CA SER A 311 -41.17 16.78 -9.52
C SER A 311 -42.18 16.24 -10.55
N ALA A 312 -43.46 16.15 -10.19
CA ALA A 312 -44.50 15.70 -11.10
C ALA A 312 -45.12 16.88 -11.86
N ASP A 313 -44.33 17.45 -12.78
CA ASP A 313 -44.84 18.20 -13.92
C ASP A 313 -43.96 17.87 -15.14
N SER A 314 -44.25 16.73 -15.78
CA SER A 314 -44.25 16.51 -17.24
C SER A 314 -44.34 15.02 -17.63
N SER A 315 -45.47 14.69 -18.25
CA SER A 315 -45.69 13.67 -19.30
C SER A 315 -45.44 12.17 -19.04
N THR A 316 -46.56 11.45 -18.89
CA THR A 316 -46.96 10.21 -19.60
C THR A 316 -45.92 9.13 -19.89
N ILE A 317 -45.97 8.02 -19.13
CA ILE A 317 -45.91 6.66 -19.69
C ILE A 317 -46.92 5.79 -18.93
N ALA A 318 -47.85 5.21 -19.67
CA ALA A 318 -48.89 4.31 -19.19
C ALA A 318 -48.35 2.90 -18.92
N GLU A 319 -48.94 2.29 -17.89
CA GLU A 319 -49.27 0.87 -17.71
C GLU A 319 -48.25 -0.21 -18.13
N ARG A 320 -47.77 -0.96 -17.12
CA ARG A 320 -47.98 -2.41 -17.03
C ARG A 320 -47.63 -2.91 -15.63
N GLY A 321 -48.67 -3.17 -14.83
CA GLY A 321 -48.57 -3.88 -13.56
C GLY A 321 -48.92 -5.36 -13.70
N GLY A 322 -48.19 -6.19 -12.96
CA GLY A 322 -48.67 -7.43 -12.34
C GLY A 322 -48.04 -7.43 -10.95
N GLY A 323 -48.82 -7.17 -9.88
CA GLY A 323 -49.43 -8.21 -9.06
C GLY A 323 -48.34 -9.00 -8.33
N ILE A 324 -48.14 -8.84 -7.02
CA ILE A 324 -48.85 -9.65 -6.02
C ILE A 324 -48.83 -8.93 -4.66
N SER A 325 -50.03 -8.87 -4.07
CA SER A 325 -50.33 -8.49 -2.69
C SER A 325 -50.18 -9.71 -1.77
N SER A 326 -49.60 -9.52 -0.57
CA SER A 326 -50.13 -10.20 0.62
C SER A 326 -49.60 -9.55 1.91
N SER A 327 -50.53 -8.90 2.60
CA SER A 327 -50.49 -8.48 4.00
C SER A 327 -50.23 -9.65 4.95
N VAL A 328 -49.33 -9.49 5.93
CA VAL A 328 -49.32 -10.32 7.14
C VAL A 328 -49.24 -9.43 8.38
N THR A 329 -50.21 -9.68 9.25
CA THR A 329 -50.61 -8.99 10.47
C THR A 329 -49.56 -9.11 11.58
N LEU A 330 -49.22 -7.99 12.23
CA LEU A 330 -48.37 -7.97 13.43
C LEU A 330 -49.12 -8.56 14.64
N GLY A 331 -48.64 -9.70 15.12
CA GLY A 331 -49.00 -10.27 16.41
C GLY A 331 -48.20 -9.64 17.55
N SER A 332 -48.91 -9.05 18.50
CA SER A 332 -48.40 -8.58 19.79
C SER A 332 -47.75 -9.71 20.61
N THR A 333 -46.60 -9.51 21.25
CA THR A 333 -46.48 -9.55 22.72
C THR A 333 -45.08 -9.26 23.28
N LYS A 334 -45.11 -8.56 24.42
CA LYS A 334 -44.26 -8.66 25.63
C LYS A 334 -42.89 -7.96 25.65
N GLN A 335 -42.95 -6.75 26.22
CA GLN A 335 -41.88 -6.12 26.99
C GLN A 335 -41.32 -7.06 28.06
N TYR A 336 -40.00 -7.21 28.08
CA TYR A 336 -39.23 -7.53 29.28
C TYR A 336 -38.29 -6.36 29.57
N SER A 337 -38.57 -5.65 30.66
CA SER A 337 -37.69 -4.64 31.25
C SER A 337 -36.62 -5.33 32.08
N ALA A 338 -35.35 -5.12 31.74
CA ALA A 338 -34.22 -5.41 32.61
C ALA A 338 -33.38 -4.13 32.73
N GLU A 339 -33.52 -3.46 33.87
CA GLU A 339 -32.66 -2.37 34.30
C GLU A 339 -31.26 -2.93 34.60
N THR A 340 -30.23 -2.36 33.95
CA THR A 340 -28.85 -2.48 34.42
C THR A 340 -28.24 -1.10 34.55
N LYS A 341 -27.76 -0.84 35.76
CA LYS A 341 -27.22 0.42 36.26
C LYS A 341 -25.94 0.83 35.52
N SER A 342 -25.85 2.14 35.33
CA SER A 342 -24.76 2.91 34.74
C SER A 342 -23.43 2.74 35.47
N SER A 343 -22.35 2.55 34.70
CA SER A 343 -20.99 2.94 35.09
C SER A 343 -20.34 3.68 33.91
N ASP A 344 -20.05 4.95 34.17
CA ASP A 344 -19.31 5.96 33.41
C ASP A 344 -18.64 5.53 32.09
N VAL A 345 -19.31 5.85 31.00
CA VAL A 345 -18.73 6.01 29.65
C VAL A 345 -18.53 7.51 29.43
N PRO A 346 -17.36 7.98 28.94
CA PRO A 346 -17.18 9.40 28.63
C PRO A 346 -18.20 9.82 27.57
N GLN A 347 -18.99 10.84 27.88
CA GLN A 347 -20.03 11.41 27.02
C GLN A 347 -19.50 11.66 25.60
N GLU A 348 -20.16 11.06 24.60
CA GLU A 348 -20.03 11.45 23.20
C GLU A 348 -20.34 12.94 23.06
N THR A 349 -19.34 13.70 22.61
CA THR A 349 -19.45 15.13 22.38
C THR A 349 -20.20 15.41 21.07
N ASP A 350 -21.40 15.97 21.24
CA ASP A 350 -22.10 16.91 20.34
C ASP A 350 -22.04 16.66 18.83
N SER A 351 -23.03 15.93 18.32
CA SER A 351 -23.26 15.69 16.88
C SER A 351 -24.15 16.76 16.20
N SER A 352 -24.41 17.90 16.86
CA SER A 352 -25.25 18.97 16.31
C SER A 352 -24.43 20.08 15.63
N GLY A 353 -24.29 20.03 14.29
CA GLY A 353 -23.66 21.11 13.53
C GLY A 353 -23.00 20.72 12.19
N PRO A 354 -22.50 21.71 11.42
CA PRO A 354 -21.85 21.49 10.13
C PRO A 354 -20.56 20.67 10.28
N TYR A 355 -20.19 19.95 9.22
CA TYR A 355 -18.91 19.23 9.16
C TYR A 355 -17.77 20.24 8.99
N LYS A 356 -16.84 20.29 9.95
CA LYS A 356 -15.80 21.33 10.01
C LYS A 356 -14.50 20.86 9.39
N VAL A 357 -14.05 21.56 8.35
CA VAL A 357 -12.78 21.29 7.66
C VAL A 357 -11.80 22.44 7.83
N CYS A 358 -10.57 22.12 8.21
CA CYS A 358 -9.44 23.05 8.14
C CYS A 358 -8.52 22.65 6.98
N VAL A 359 -8.21 23.58 6.08
CA VAL A 359 -7.16 23.41 5.08
C VAL A 359 -5.95 24.25 5.52
N TRP A 360 -4.89 23.57 5.94
CA TRP A 360 -3.65 24.17 6.37
C TRP A 360 -2.71 24.41 5.19
N GLY A 361 -2.65 25.65 4.73
CA GLY A 361 -1.86 26.11 3.58
C GLY A 361 -2.69 26.97 2.64
N GLY A 362 -2.32 28.24 2.48
CA GLY A 362 -3.00 29.19 1.57
C GLY A 362 -2.41 29.24 0.16
N GLY A 363 -1.69 28.21 -0.28
CA GLY A 363 -1.18 28.12 -1.66
C GLY A 363 -2.29 27.69 -2.64
N ARG A 364 -1.95 27.65 -3.93
CA ARG A 364 -2.86 27.25 -5.03
C ARG A 364 -3.69 25.99 -4.75
N MET A 365 -3.06 24.92 -4.25
CA MET A 365 -3.75 23.65 -3.96
C MET A 365 -4.63 23.73 -2.71
N GLY A 366 -4.20 24.43 -1.67
CA GLY A 366 -5.00 24.61 -0.46
C GLY A 366 -6.25 25.44 -0.72
N GLN A 367 -6.12 26.52 -1.51
CA GLN A 367 -7.26 27.28 -1.99
C GLN A 367 -8.19 26.42 -2.86
N LEU A 368 -7.68 25.67 -3.86
CA LEU A 368 -8.50 24.79 -4.69
C LEU A 368 -9.29 23.76 -3.87
N PHE A 369 -8.64 23.04 -2.95
CA PHE A 369 -9.32 22.04 -2.11
C PHE A 369 -10.31 22.67 -1.13
N ALA A 370 -10.00 23.85 -0.58
CA ALA A 370 -10.95 24.58 0.25
C ALA A 370 -12.20 24.96 -0.54
N TRP A 371 -12.04 25.42 -1.77
CA TRP A 371 -13.16 25.72 -2.66
C TRP A 371 -13.98 24.47 -2.98
N ILE A 372 -13.34 23.35 -3.37
CA ILE A 372 -14.00 22.07 -3.65
C ILE A 372 -14.85 21.62 -2.45
N LEU A 373 -14.27 21.66 -1.24
CA LEU A 373 -14.92 21.22 -0.01
C LEU A 373 -15.97 22.21 0.53
N ALA A 374 -15.99 23.46 0.07
CA ALA A 374 -17.05 24.41 0.37
C ALA A 374 -18.26 24.29 -0.60
N GLY A 375 -18.15 23.49 -1.66
CA GLY A 375 -19.21 23.35 -2.66
C GLY A 375 -20.50 22.67 -2.21
N SER A 376 -21.54 22.85 -3.01
CA SER A 376 -22.72 21.98 -2.88
C SER A 376 -22.41 20.59 -3.44
N PRO A 377 -22.98 19.52 -2.85
CA PRO A 377 -22.86 18.18 -3.43
C PRO A 377 -23.51 18.17 -4.83
N GLN A 378 -22.75 17.75 -5.85
CA GLN A 378 -23.20 17.62 -7.24
C GLN A 378 -23.97 16.31 -7.48
N ILE A 379 -23.78 15.34 -6.60
CA ILE A 379 -24.49 14.06 -6.59
C ILE A 379 -24.94 13.85 -5.14
N LEU A 380 -26.26 13.71 -4.92
CA LEU A 380 -26.75 13.08 -3.69
C LEU A 380 -26.37 11.61 -3.78
N ALA A 381 -25.14 11.30 -3.35
CA ALA A 381 -24.62 9.94 -3.44
C ALA A 381 -25.50 9.02 -2.58
N THR A 382 -26.29 8.17 -3.21
CA THR A 382 -26.76 6.92 -2.60
C THR A 382 -25.55 6.01 -2.48
N ASP A 383 -24.73 6.26 -1.46
CA ASP A 383 -23.59 5.40 -1.16
C ASP A 383 -24.09 4.12 -0.48
N GLN A 384 -23.76 2.97 -1.08
CA GLN A 384 -24.04 1.63 -0.57
C GLN A 384 -23.13 1.24 0.62
N HIS A 385 -22.20 2.11 1.01
CA HIS A 385 -21.30 1.91 2.16
C HIS A 385 -21.66 2.92 3.26
N GLY A 386 -22.55 2.51 4.15
CA GLY A 386 -23.09 3.35 5.22
C GLY A 386 -22.03 3.92 6.16
N HIS A 387 -21.81 5.23 6.08
CA HIS A 387 -21.14 6.02 7.13
C HIS A 387 -22.17 6.95 7.78
N ALA A 388 -22.84 6.46 8.83
CA ALA A 388 -23.97 7.13 9.50
C ALA A 388 -23.66 8.58 9.95
N GLY A 389 -22.41 8.87 10.34
CA GLY A 389 -21.99 10.20 10.78
C GLY A 389 -21.88 11.26 9.67
N TRP A 390 -21.52 10.88 8.44
CA TRP A 390 -21.46 11.82 7.30
C TRP A 390 -22.86 12.09 6.74
N GLN A 391 -23.69 11.06 6.61
CA GLN A 391 -25.06 11.20 6.08
C GLN A 391 -25.92 12.15 6.94
N GLN A 392 -25.75 12.13 8.27
CA GLN A 392 -26.45 13.03 9.18
C GLN A 392 -25.91 14.48 9.13
N LYS A 393 -24.60 14.65 8.92
CA LYS A 393 -23.95 15.97 8.77
C LYS A 393 -24.14 16.62 7.39
N GLN A 394 -24.46 15.84 6.34
CA GLN A 394 -24.79 16.37 5.02
C GLN A 394 -25.91 17.41 5.04
N MET A 395 -26.87 17.28 5.98
CA MET A 395 -27.97 18.25 6.12
C MET A 395 -27.53 19.65 6.59
N TYR A 396 -26.38 19.75 7.26
CA TYR A 396 -25.85 21.00 7.81
C TYR A 396 -24.74 21.65 6.97
N GLY A 397 -24.28 20.98 5.90
CA GLY A 397 -23.21 21.47 5.03
C GLY A 397 -21.79 21.30 5.59
N ILE A 398 -20.79 21.75 4.81
CA ILE A 398 -19.38 21.75 5.22
C ILE A 398 -18.93 23.18 5.47
N GLU A 399 -18.41 23.45 6.66
CA GLU A 399 -17.75 24.71 6.99
C GLU A 399 -16.25 24.58 6.73
N VAL A 400 -15.70 25.40 5.83
CA VAL A 400 -14.28 25.34 5.46
C VAL A 400 -13.53 26.56 5.98
N THR A 401 -12.42 26.29 6.67
CA THR A 401 -11.45 27.31 7.10
C THR A 401 -10.09 27.07 6.46
N ILE A 402 -9.48 28.09 5.85
CA ILE A 402 -8.08 28.09 5.44
C ILE A 402 -7.22 28.65 6.57
N CYS A 403 -6.23 27.89 7.01
CA CYS A 403 -5.17 28.35 7.90
C CYS A 403 -3.91 28.67 7.09
N THR A 404 -3.36 29.88 7.20
CA THR A 404 -2.20 30.30 6.40
C THR A 404 -1.25 31.26 7.12
N SER A 405 0.02 31.26 6.70
CA SER A 405 1.01 32.28 7.09
C SER A 405 1.03 33.49 6.13
N ARG A 406 0.30 33.41 5.01
CA ARG A 406 0.22 34.46 3.98
C ARG A 406 -0.63 35.64 4.44
N LYS A 407 0.04 36.75 4.80
CA LYS A 407 -0.61 38.00 5.22
C LYS A 407 -1.47 38.61 4.12
N ASP A 408 -1.03 38.50 2.87
CA ASP A 408 -1.76 38.96 1.68
C ASP A 408 -3.09 38.22 1.51
N LEU A 409 -3.13 36.90 1.76
CA LEU A 409 -4.35 36.10 1.67
C LEU A 409 -5.34 36.42 2.80
N VAL A 410 -4.84 36.66 4.02
CA VAL A 410 -5.67 37.10 5.16
C VAL A 410 -6.26 38.49 4.90
N ALA A 411 -5.45 39.43 4.38
CA ALA A 411 -5.91 40.76 4.01
C ALA A 411 -6.97 40.71 2.91
N ALA A 412 -6.74 39.92 1.86
CA ALA A 412 -7.71 39.71 0.78
C ALA A 412 -9.03 39.10 1.28
N SER A 413 -8.96 38.17 2.24
CA SER A 413 -10.16 37.60 2.88
C SER A 413 -10.94 38.65 3.64
N ASN A 414 -10.27 39.55 4.37
CA ASN A 414 -10.95 40.62 5.11
C ASN A 414 -11.60 41.65 4.17
N GLN A 415 -10.98 41.92 3.01
CA GLN A 415 -11.49 42.85 2.01
C GLN A 415 -12.66 42.26 1.20
N ASN A 416 -12.57 41.00 0.77
CA ASN A 416 -13.58 40.32 -0.06
C ASN A 416 -14.59 39.48 0.75
N GLY A 417 -14.61 39.64 2.08
CA GLY A 417 -15.50 38.89 2.97
C GLY A 417 -15.32 37.37 2.90
N GLY A 418 -14.12 36.87 2.59
CA GLY A 418 -13.82 35.44 2.51
C GLY A 418 -14.31 34.74 1.24
N ARG A 419 -14.66 35.48 0.19
CA ARG A 419 -15.11 34.88 -1.08
C ARG A 419 -13.92 34.35 -1.89
N LEU A 420 -13.85 33.03 -2.04
CA LEU A 420 -12.88 32.33 -2.89
C LEU A 420 -13.54 31.96 -4.22
N SER A 421 -12.85 32.24 -5.33
CA SER A 421 -13.33 31.92 -6.68
C SER A 421 -12.40 30.92 -7.37
N VAL A 422 -12.96 29.95 -8.09
CA VAL A 422 -12.21 29.03 -8.96
C VAL A 422 -12.69 29.12 -10.40
N ILE A 423 -11.76 29.29 -11.34
CA ILE A 423 -12.00 29.22 -12.78
C ILE A 423 -11.81 27.77 -13.23
N ARG A 424 -12.86 27.13 -13.76
CA ARG A 424 -12.80 25.79 -14.36
C ARG A 424 -12.85 25.88 -15.88
N SER A 425 -11.87 25.29 -16.55
CA SER A 425 -11.83 25.18 -18.02
C SER A 425 -12.54 23.90 -18.48
N HIS A 426 -13.84 23.95 -18.81
CA HIS A 426 -14.54 22.83 -19.49
C HIS A 426 -15.36 23.30 -20.71
N GLY A 427 -14.97 22.80 -21.88
CA GLY A 427 -15.75 22.75 -23.13
C GLY A 427 -14.90 22.22 -24.30
N PRO A 428 -15.37 21.27 -25.14
CA PRO A 428 -14.67 20.87 -26.37
C PRO A 428 -14.70 22.03 -27.38
N PRO A 429 -13.72 22.16 -28.30
CA PRO A 429 -13.81 23.15 -29.36
C PRO A 429 -14.98 22.77 -30.27
N THR A 430 -16.03 23.60 -30.26
CA THR A 430 -17.11 23.54 -31.25
C THR A 430 -16.50 23.69 -32.64
N THR A 431 -16.82 22.74 -33.50
CA THR A 431 -16.53 22.74 -34.93
C THR A 431 -17.14 23.97 -35.60
N SER A 432 -16.32 24.92 -36.07
CA SER A 432 -16.62 25.73 -37.26
C SER A 432 -15.43 26.60 -37.70
N SER A 433 -15.20 26.59 -39.02
CA SER A 433 -14.41 27.48 -39.88
C SER A 433 -12.88 27.33 -39.93
N SER A 434 -12.46 26.94 -41.13
CA SER A 434 -11.13 26.78 -41.72
C SER A 434 -10.24 28.04 -41.67
N PRO A 435 -8.92 27.90 -41.93
CA PRO A 435 -7.94 28.95 -41.66
C PRO A 435 -7.80 29.94 -42.81
N SER A 436 -7.76 31.22 -42.51
CA SER A 436 -7.22 32.24 -43.43
C SER A 436 -6.02 32.92 -42.78
N ASN A 437 -4.89 32.81 -43.47
CA ASN A 437 -3.68 33.62 -43.27
C ASN A 437 -4.04 35.10 -43.17
N ASP A 438 -3.54 35.80 -42.15
CA ASP A 438 -2.73 36.99 -42.43
C ASP A 438 -1.86 37.41 -41.26
N ARG A 439 -0.60 37.67 -41.57
CA ARG A 439 0.41 38.26 -40.68
C ARG A 439 0.44 39.75 -40.95
N THR A 440 0.05 40.58 -39.98
CA THR A 440 0.54 41.97 -39.89
C THR A 440 0.60 42.44 -38.44
N HIS A 441 1.80 42.85 -38.03
CA HIS A 441 2.09 43.57 -36.78
C HIS A 441 1.40 44.94 -36.75
N SER A 442 0.87 45.35 -35.58
CA SER A 442 0.91 46.74 -35.13
C SER A 442 0.56 46.87 -33.65
N SER A 443 1.52 47.39 -32.90
CA SER A 443 1.47 48.13 -31.64
C SER A 443 0.11 48.67 -31.16
N THR A 444 -0.31 48.33 -29.94
CA THR A 444 -0.64 49.32 -28.88
C THR A 444 -0.67 48.64 -27.50
N LEU A 445 0.39 48.83 -26.71
CA LEU A 445 0.44 48.54 -25.27
C LEU A 445 0.44 49.90 -24.56
N ALA A 446 -0.74 50.44 -24.23
CA ALA A 446 -0.93 51.49 -23.22
C ALA A 446 -2.41 51.92 -23.16
N SER A 447 -3.21 51.30 -22.28
CA SER A 447 -4.36 51.92 -21.57
C SER A 447 -5.26 50.88 -20.88
N ILE A 448 -4.79 50.24 -19.80
CA ILE A 448 -5.72 49.70 -18.79
C ILE A 448 -5.16 50.03 -17.41
N ALA A 449 -5.38 51.29 -17.01
CA ALA A 449 -5.47 51.68 -15.62
C ALA A 449 -6.94 52.02 -15.36
N GLU A 450 -7.44 51.64 -14.17
CA GLU A 450 -8.76 51.97 -13.61
C GLU A 450 -9.97 51.15 -14.11
N ASN A 451 -10.09 49.90 -13.64
CA ASN A 451 -11.34 49.33 -13.10
C ASN A 451 -11.10 47.99 -12.38
N PRO A 452 -11.05 47.90 -11.03
CA PRO A 452 -10.71 46.64 -10.34
C PRO A 452 -11.91 45.68 -10.16
N LEU A 453 -13.12 46.03 -10.58
CA LEU A 453 -14.34 45.27 -10.29
C LEU A 453 -15.30 45.33 -11.49
N GLY A 454 -15.01 44.56 -12.54
CA GLY A 454 -15.91 44.58 -13.71
C GLY A 454 -15.45 43.78 -14.91
N ALA A 455 -15.08 42.51 -14.71
CA ALA A 455 -15.12 41.44 -15.73
C ALA A 455 -14.47 40.16 -15.16
N ALA A 456 -15.02 39.62 -14.06
CA ALA A 456 -14.62 38.30 -13.59
C ALA A 456 -15.36 37.25 -14.42
N GLY A 457 -14.64 36.51 -15.27
CA GLY A 457 -15.21 35.40 -16.04
C GLY A 457 -15.79 34.32 -15.11
N ASN A 458 -17.05 33.95 -15.33
CA ASN A 458 -17.77 32.68 -15.06
C ASN A 458 -17.29 31.71 -13.95
N GLY A 459 -16.68 32.18 -12.85
CA GLY A 459 -16.27 31.34 -11.72
C GLY A 459 -17.27 31.43 -10.56
N GLU A 460 -17.78 30.29 -10.09
CA GLU A 460 -18.64 30.21 -8.90
C GLU A 460 -17.85 30.62 -7.63
N GLN A 461 -18.40 31.56 -6.86
CA GLN A 461 -17.79 32.08 -5.62
C GLN A 461 -18.30 31.29 -4.40
N ARG A 462 -17.39 30.95 -3.47
CA ARG A 462 -17.72 30.24 -2.23
C ARG A 462 -17.18 30.97 -1.01
N LEU A 463 -17.96 30.99 0.06
CA LEU A 463 -17.59 31.63 1.32
C LEU A 463 -16.67 30.72 2.12
N ILE A 464 -15.47 31.20 2.44
CA ILE A 464 -14.45 30.44 3.16
C ILE A 464 -13.81 31.35 4.19
N LYS A 465 -13.71 30.85 5.42
CA LYS A 465 -13.04 31.57 6.50
C LYS A 465 -11.52 31.46 6.32
N VAL A 466 -10.78 32.56 6.43
CA VAL A 466 -9.32 32.53 6.40
C VAL A 466 -8.77 33.03 7.74
N ILE A 467 -7.89 32.25 8.37
CA ILE A 467 -7.25 32.57 9.65
C ILE A 467 -5.73 32.48 9.54
N SER A 468 -5.04 33.21 10.41
CA SER A 468 -3.58 33.12 10.52
C SER A 468 -3.15 31.88 11.32
N HIS A 469 -1.93 31.39 11.06
CA HIS A 469 -1.31 30.32 11.85
C HIS A 469 -1.33 30.59 13.37
N SER A 470 -1.06 31.84 13.78
CA SER A 470 -1.03 32.22 15.21
C SER A 470 -2.39 32.09 15.92
N THR A 471 -3.49 32.15 15.16
CA THR A 471 -4.83 31.85 15.67
C THR A 471 -5.07 30.35 15.76
N ALA A 472 -4.56 29.58 14.79
CA ALA A 472 -4.73 28.14 14.72
C ALA A 472 -4.01 27.38 15.85
N ASP A 473 -2.83 27.83 16.30
CA ASP A 473 -2.10 27.19 17.41
C ASP A 473 -2.86 27.21 18.75
N LYS A 474 -3.87 28.09 18.87
CA LYS A 474 -4.74 28.22 20.03
C LYS A 474 -5.97 27.31 19.97
N LEU A 475 -6.24 26.68 18.83
CA LEU A 475 -7.40 25.81 18.61
C LEU A 475 -7.06 24.37 19.03
N ARG A 476 -8.02 23.68 19.67
CA ARG A 476 -7.90 22.27 20.05
C ARG A 476 -9.20 21.54 19.71
N TYR A 477 -9.08 20.33 19.14
CA TYR A 477 -10.22 19.43 18.86
C TYR A 477 -11.41 20.09 18.15
N THR A 478 -11.12 20.96 17.18
CA THR A 478 -12.11 21.85 16.57
C THR A 478 -12.66 21.32 15.24
N TYR A 479 -11.86 20.52 14.51
CA TYR A 479 -12.17 20.13 13.14
C TYR A 479 -12.37 18.62 13.00
N ASP A 480 -13.34 18.24 12.16
CA ASP A 480 -13.56 16.85 11.75
C ASP A 480 -12.44 16.36 10.82
N LEU A 481 -11.95 17.25 9.96
CA LEU A 481 -10.88 16.99 8.99
C LEU A 481 -9.89 18.14 8.94
N VAL A 482 -8.59 17.83 9.02
CA VAL A 482 -7.50 18.78 8.77
C VAL A 482 -6.71 18.33 7.54
N ILE A 483 -6.69 19.14 6.49
CA ILE A 483 -5.92 18.89 5.27
C ILE A 483 -4.63 19.69 5.30
N ILE A 484 -3.49 19.03 5.22
CA ILE A 484 -2.18 19.65 5.11
C ILE A 484 -1.84 19.86 3.63
N ALA A 485 -1.82 21.12 3.19
CA ALA A 485 -1.60 21.54 1.82
C ALA A 485 -0.47 22.58 1.66
N CYS A 486 0.37 22.75 2.69
CA CYS A 486 1.56 23.61 2.63
C CYS A 486 2.76 22.88 2.02
N HIS A 487 3.83 23.60 1.73
CA HIS A 487 5.09 23.00 1.29
C HIS A 487 5.64 22.05 2.38
N SER A 488 6.19 20.91 1.95
CA SER A 488 6.82 19.88 2.78
C SER A 488 7.85 20.39 3.79
N ALA A 489 8.60 21.46 3.50
CA ALA A 489 9.56 22.05 4.43
C ALA A 489 8.93 22.61 5.72
N ALA A 490 7.68 23.06 5.67
CA ALA A 490 6.97 23.58 6.83
C ALA A 490 6.32 22.48 7.69
N THR A 491 6.22 21.24 7.17
CA THR A 491 5.48 20.13 7.80
C THR A 491 5.95 19.83 9.22
N GLN A 492 7.26 19.87 9.47
CA GLN A 492 7.85 19.61 10.78
C GLN A 492 7.25 20.53 11.86
N ASN A 493 6.99 21.79 11.52
CA ASN A 493 6.53 22.81 12.46
C ASN A 493 5.01 22.81 12.63
N ILE A 494 4.26 22.30 11.65
CA ILE A 494 2.79 22.36 11.66
C ILE A 494 2.12 21.03 12.00
N ALA A 495 2.83 19.90 11.88
CA ALA A 495 2.25 18.56 12.04
C ALA A 495 1.60 18.39 13.41
N GLU A 496 2.27 18.84 14.48
CA GLU A 496 1.71 18.76 15.84
C GLU A 496 0.45 19.60 16.01
N SER A 497 0.42 20.83 15.47
CA SER A 497 -0.78 21.68 15.51
C SER A 497 -1.92 21.08 14.67
N ALA A 498 -1.62 20.51 13.50
CA ALA A 498 -2.62 19.85 12.65
C ALA A 498 -3.26 18.64 13.36
N PHE A 499 -2.46 17.79 14.00
CA PHE A 499 -2.95 16.65 14.78
C PHE A 499 -3.77 17.09 16.00
N ARG A 500 -3.37 18.18 16.67
CA ARG A 500 -4.07 18.73 17.84
C ARG A 500 -5.43 19.36 17.50
N MET A 501 -5.55 19.92 16.29
CA MET A 501 -6.77 20.58 15.84
C MET A 501 -7.85 19.60 15.39
N ALA A 502 -7.47 18.40 14.96
CA ALA A 502 -8.41 17.34 14.64
C ALA A 502 -9.06 16.81 15.94
N ARG A 503 -10.38 16.64 15.94
CA ARG A 503 -11.10 16.06 17.08
C ARG A 503 -10.80 14.57 17.26
N ALA A 504 -11.16 14.02 18.43
CA ALA A 504 -11.13 12.58 18.64
C ALA A 504 -12.01 11.86 17.60
N GLY A 505 -11.44 10.82 16.95
CA GLY A 505 -12.07 10.12 15.82
C GLY A 505 -12.12 10.90 14.50
N GLY A 506 -11.48 12.08 14.43
CA GLY A 506 -11.33 12.90 13.23
C GLY A 506 -10.18 12.44 12.32
N MET A 507 -9.89 13.24 11.29
CA MET A 507 -8.91 12.92 10.25
C MET A 507 -7.85 14.00 10.06
N VAL A 508 -6.63 13.58 9.75
CA VAL A 508 -5.57 14.44 9.20
C VAL A 508 -5.18 13.87 7.83
N ALA A 509 -5.29 14.66 6.77
CA ALA A 509 -4.97 14.24 5.42
C ALA A 509 -3.87 15.11 4.80
N SER A 510 -2.87 14.54 4.12
CA SER A 510 -1.82 15.31 3.43
C SER A 510 -1.98 15.30 1.91
N LEU A 511 -1.89 16.47 1.28
CA LEU A 511 -1.86 16.67 -0.18
C LEU A 511 -0.43 16.89 -0.72
N GLN A 512 0.58 16.78 0.13
CA GLN A 512 1.94 17.24 -0.18
C GLN A 512 2.66 16.29 -1.16
N ASN A 513 3.56 16.86 -1.96
CA ASN A 513 4.45 16.09 -2.82
C ASN A 513 5.70 15.61 -2.06
N GLY A 514 6.36 14.61 -2.63
CA GLY A 514 7.63 14.08 -2.12
C GLY A 514 7.47 13.07 -0.98
N LEU A 515 8.60 12.64 -0.45
CA LEU A 515 8.69 11.56 0.55
C LEU A 515 8.90 12.08 1.98
N LYS A 516 9.28 13.35 2.13
CA LYS A 516 9.56 13.98 3.43
C LYS A 516 8.33 14.10 4.32
N ALA A 517 7.24 14.64 3.77
CA ALA A 517 6.02 14.87 4.53
C ALA A 517 5.40 13.56 5.05
N PRO A 518 5.25 12.50 4.22
CA PRO A 518 4.86 11.18 4.70
C PRO A 518 5.71 10.67 5.86
N ARG A 519 7.04 10.76 5.75
CA ARG A 519 7.95 10.34 6.82
C ARG A 519 7.70 11.08 8.14
N ILE A 520 7.57 12.41 8.10
CA ILE A 520 7.35 13.24 9.30
C ILE A 520 6.00 12.93 9.94
N LEU A 521 4.93 12.89 9.14
CA LEU A 521 3.57 12.69 9.63
C LEU A 521 3.37 11.28 10.21
N ARG A 522 3.94 10.24 9.57
CA ARG A 522 3.91 8.88 10.12
C ARG A 522 4.69 8.78 11.43
N ALA A 523 5.90 9.34 11.50
CA ALA A 523 6.70 9.31 12.72
C ALA A 523 5.99 9.99 13.90
N LEU A 524 5.29 11.11 13.65
CA LEU A 524 4.49 11.77 14.68
C LEU A 524 3.28 10.92 15.11
N HIS A 525 2.53 10.40 14.14
CA HIS A 525 1.36 9.54 14.39
C HIS A 525 1.75 8.29 15.18
N ASP A 526 2.80 7.59 14.77
CA ASP A 526 3.26 6.35 15.40
C ASP A 526 3.80 6.61 16.81
N ARG A 527 4.45 7.75 17.05
CA ARG A 527 4.84 8.18 18.41
C ARG A 527 3.63 8.37 19.32
N GLN A 528 2.55 8.99 18.81
CA GLN A 528 1.33 9.20 19.60
C GLN A 528 0.64 7.87 19.95
N LEU A 529 0.63 6.91 19.02
CA LEU A 529 0.15 5.53 19.29
C LEU A 529 1.01 4.83 20.35
N GLN A 530 2.34 4.91 20.25
CA GLN A 530 3.25 4.28 21.19
C GLN A 530 3.14 4.86 22.61
N SER A 531 2.79 6.15 22.74
CA SER A 531 2.50 6.78 24.04
C SER A 531 1.12 6.45 24.61
N GLY A 532 0.36 5.52 24.00
CA GLY A 532 -1.00 5.15 24.44
C GLY A 532 -2.08 6.17 24.06
N GLY A 533 -1.78 7.11 23.16
CA GLY A 533 -2.75 8.08 22.66
C GLY A 533 -3.59 7.53 21.51
N GLU A 534 -4.71 8.20 21.24
CA GLU A 534 -5.58 7.93 20.09
C GLU A 534 -5.47 9.07 19.07
N PRO A 535 -4.44 9.08 18.22
CA PRO A 535 -4.29 10.11 17.20
C PRO A 535 -5.44 10.07 16.17
N PRO A 536 -5.74 11.20 15.51
CA PRO A 536 -6.67 11.22 14.38
C PRO A 536 -6.18 10.29 13.26
N ALA A 537 -7.12 9.78 12.46
CA ALA A 537 -6.78 8.95 11.31
C ALA A 537 -5.90 9.72 10.32
N LEU A 538 -4.69 9.22 10.09
CA LEU A 538 -3.75 9.82 9.14
C LEU A 538 -3.98 9.28 7.73
N LEU A 539 -4.29 10.16 6.79
CA LEU A 539 -4.55 9.87 5.39
C LEU A 539 -3.54 10.57 4.48
N PHE A 540 -3.24 9.96 3.35
CA PHE A 540 -2.45 10.54 2.28
C PHE A 540 -3.30 10.66 1.03
N MET A 541 -3.24 11.82 0.39
CA MET A 541 -3.99 12.14 -0.82
C MET A 541 -3.07 12.47 -2.01
N PRO A 542 -2.31 11.51 -2.56
CA PRO A 542 -1.55 11.74 -3.78
C PRO A 542 -2.49 12.18 -4.92
N THR A 543 -2.36 13.43 -5.35
CA THR A 543 -3.20 14.01 -6.41
C THR A 543 -2.38 14.37 -7.65
N SER A 544 -3.02 14.23 -8.83
CA SER A 544 -2.55 14.79 -10.11
C SER A 544 -3.36 16.03 -10.55
N LEU A 545 -4.24 16.55 -9.68
CA LEU A 545 -4.87 17.86 -9.90
C LEU A 545 -3.81 18.94 -9.89
N ALA A 546 -3.94 19.90 -10.81
CA ALA A 546 -3.08 21.07 -10.88
C ALA A 546 -3.92 22.34 -10.82
N ALA A 547 -3.33 23.38 -10.24
CA ALA A 547 -3.95 24.69 -10.15
C ALA A 547 -2.89 25.78 -10.31
N VAL A 548 -3.32 26.94 -10.79
CA VAL A 548 -2.53 28.17 -10.87
C VAL A 548 -3.27 29.24 -10.08
N GLU A 549 -2.55 29.93 -9.20
CA GLU A 549 -3.10 31.08 -8.49
C GLU A 549 -3.01 32.31 -9.40
N LYS A 550 -4.15 32.96 -9.68
CA LYS A 550 -4.19 34.19 -10.47
C LYS A 550 -4.12 35.43 -9.59
N ALA A 551 -4.72 35.36 -8.41
CA ALA A 551 -4.64 36.35 -7.35
C ALA A 551 -4.96 35.69 -6.00
N PRO A 552 -4.70 36.33 -4.85
CA PRO A 552 -5.19 35.85 -3.56
C PRO A 552 -6.71 35.65 -3.62
N LEU A 553 -7.19 34.45 -3.27
CA LEU A 553 -8.59 34.03 -3.38
C LEU A 553 -9.15 33.92 -4.81
N LEU A 554 -8.27 33.78 -5.82
CA LEU A 554 -8.64 33.48 -7.20
C LEU A 554 -7.70 32.43 -7.79
N VAL A 555 -8.20 31.21 -7.97
CA VAL A 555 -7.43 30.07 -8.50
C VAL A 555 -8.04 29.59 -9.80
N GLN A 556 -7.20 29.12 -10.73
CA GLN A 556 -7.63 28.42 -11.92
C GLN A 556 -7.25 26.94 -11.79
N GLU A 557 -8.23 26.05 -11.95
CA GLU A 557 -7.99 24.61 -12.08
C GLU A 557 -7.44 24.33 -13.49
N VAL A 558 -6.35 23.55 -13.59
CA VAL A 558 -5.67 23.28 -14.86
C VAL A 558 -5.54 21.78 -15.10
N GLY A 559 -6.06 21.32 -16.24
CA GLY A 559 -6.03 19.93 -16.64
C GLY A 559 -7.05 19.04 -15.91
N LYS A 560 -7.03 17.74 -16.23
CA LYS A 560 -7.90 16.73 -15.62
C LYS A 560 -7.06 15.82 -14.71
N GLY A 561 -7.18 15.99 -13.40
CA GLY A 561 -6.49 15.16 -12.41
C GLY A 561 -7.37 14.07 -11.78
N ASN A 562 -6.75 13.24 -10.95
CA ASN A 562 -7.38 12.26 -10.05
C ASN A 562 -6.77 12.41 -8.65
N VAL A 563 -7.56 12.10 -7.61
CA VAL A 563 -7.10 12.07 -6.22
C VAL A 563 -7.09 10.62 -5.73
N LYS A 564 -5.92 10.08 -5.43
CA LYS A 564 -5.81 8.79 -4.73
C LYS A 564 -5.92 9.05 -3.24
N ILE A 565 -6.65 8.23 -2.49
CA ILE A 565 -6.78 8.33 -1.03
C ILE A 565 -6.31 7.03 -0.40
N CYS A 566 -5.39 7.12 0.55
CA CYS A 566 -4.84 5.95 1.21
C CYS A 566 -4.60 6.23 2.70
N GLY A 567 -5.01 5.30 3.57
CA GLY A 567 -4.82 5.40 5.01
C GLY A 567 -3.45 4.94 5.48
N HIS A 568 -2.87 5.63 6.47
CA HIS A 568 -1.74 5.12 7.25
C HIS A 568 -2.27 4.14 8.30
N LEU A 569 -1.89 2.87 8.16
CA LEU A 569 -2.44 1.74 8.93
C LEU A 569 -3.90 1.41 8.60
N TRP A 570 -4.30 0.18 8.92
CA TRP A 570 -5.63 -0.34 8.59
C TRP A 570 -6.78 0.45 9.25
N ARG A 571 -6.57 0.99 10.45
CA ARG A 571 -7.59 1.79 11.18
C ARG A 571 -7.98 3.05 10.41
N ALA A 572 -7.04 3.65 9.67
CA ALA A 572 -7.31 4.83 8.86
C ALA A 572 -8.04 4.50 7.55
N SER A 573 -8.02 3.24 7.08
CA SER A 573 -8.69 2.82 5.84
C SER A 573 -10.21 3.00 5.90
N GLN A 574 -10.84 2.84 7.07
CA GLN A 574 -12.28 3.11 7.22
C GLN A 574 -12.60 4.60 7.04
N LYS A 575 -11.72 5.47 7.55
CA LYS A 575 -11.84 6.93 7.42
C LYS A 575 -11.48 7.44 6.03
N ALA A 576 -10.65 6.72 5.29
CA ALA A 576 -10.41 7.00 3.88
C ALA A 576 -11.71 6.94 3.06
N GLY A 577 -12.60 5.99 3.38
CA GLY A 577 -13.92 5.85 2.74
C GLY A 577 -14.80 7.08 2.93
N GLU A 578 -14.87 7.59 4.16
CA GLU A 578 -15.59 8.83 4.49
C GLU A 578 -15.10 10.03 3.64
N LEU A 579 -13.78 10.22 3.55
CA LEU A 579 -13.19 11.28 2.74
C LEU A 579 -13.41 11.08 1.23
N HIS A 580 -13.41 9.84 0.77
CA HIS A 580 -13.71 9.48 -0.62
C HIS A 580 -15.14 9.89 -0.99
N SER A 581 -16.13 9.52 -0.19
CA SER A 581 -17.53 9.88 -0.42
C SER A 581 -17.73 11.40 -0.38
N ILE A 582 -17.02 12.12 0.51
CA ILE A 582 -17.01 13.59 0.52
C ILE A 582 -16.50 14.14 -0.82
N LEU A 583 -15.34 13.68 -1.31
CA LEU A 583 -14.75 14.20 -2.54
C LEU A 583 -15.54 13.84 -3.80
N ILE A 584 -16.06 12.61 -3.93
CA ILE A 584 -16.94 12.21 -5.03
C ILE A 584 -18.18 13.08 -5.08
N SER A 585 -18.79 13.36 -3.92
CA SER A 585 -19.98 14.22 -3.87
C SER A 585 -19.71 15.62 -4.43
N ARG A 586 -18.44 16.06 -4.51
CA ARG A 586 -18.02 17.36 -5.07
C ARG A 586 -17.54 17.29 -6.51
N GLY A 587 -17.81 16.18 -7.19
CA GLY A 587 -17.46 15.95 -8.58
C GLY A 587 -15.96 15.70 -8.80
N ILE A 588 -15.22 15.34 -7.74
CA ILE A 588 -13.81 14.99 -7.85
C ILE A 588 -13.70 13.50 -8.16
N ARG A 589 -12.97 13.18 -9.23
CA ARG A 589 -12.53 11.80 -9.48
C ARG A 589 -11.55 11.43 -8.38
N CYS A 590 -11.87 10.38 -7.63
CA CYS A 590 -11.00 9.85 -6.60
C CYS A 590 -11.07 8.32 -6.51
N GLU A 591 -9.95 7.75 -6.10
CA GLU A 591 -9.72 6.32 -5.99
C GLU A 591 -9.32 5.97 -4.56
N LEU A 592 -10.00 5.00 -3.96
CA LEU A 592 -9.64 4.43 -2.66
C LEU A 592 -8.59 3.34 -2.85
N LEU A 593 -7.47 3.46 -2.16
CA LEU A 593 -6.37 2.50 -2.25
C LEU A 593 -6.09 1.85 -0.89
N PRO A 594 -5.81 0.54 -0.87
CA PRO A 594 -5.56 -0.18 0.37
C PRO A 594 -4.27 0.29 1.04
N CYS A 595 -4.24 0.34 2.37
CA CYS A 595 -3.13 0.90 3.14
C CYS A 595 -1.76 0.26 2.85
N HIS A 596 -1.73 -1.03 2.46
CA HIS A 596 -0.48 -1.72 2.14
C HIS A 596 0.18 -1.24 0.84
N ARG A 597 -0.57 -0.55 -0.04
CA ARG A 597 -0.03 0.05 -1.28
C ARG A 597 0.46 1.48 -1.13
N LEU A 598 0.33 2.06 0.07
CA LEU A 598 0.66 3.47 0.31
C LEU A 598 2.09 3.83 -0.15
N ASP A 599 3.07 3.01 0.23
CA ASP A 599 4.46 3.27 -0.13
C ASP A 599 4.72 3.12 -1.63
N GLU A 600 4.16 2.10 -2.27
CA GLU A 600 4.25 1.91 -3.73
C GLU A 600 3.76 3.16 -4.48
N ILE A 601 2.63 3.74 -4.08
CA ILE A 601 2.02 4.92 -4.71
C ILE A 601 2.87 6.18 -4.47
N LEU A 602 3.37 6.37 -3.25
CA LEU A 602 4.20 7.52 -2.91
C LEU A 602 5.52 7.49 -3.68
N TRP A 603 6.12 6.31 -3.83
CA TRP A 603 7.36 6.12 -4.57
C TRP A 603 7.18 6.17 -6.07
N GLU A 604 6.08 5.65 -6.62
CA GLU A 604 5.70 5.86 -8.02
C GLU A 604 5.57 7.35 -8.33
N LYS A 605 4.83 8.10 -7.49
CA LYS A 605 4.70 9.56 -7.65
C LYS A 605 6.03 10.28 -7.49
N ALA A 606 6.90 9.82 -6.58
CA ALA A 606 8.24 10.36 -6.44
C ALA A 606 9.05 10.15 -7.73
N ALA A 607 9.00 8.96 -8.34
CA ALA A 607 9.68 8.68 -9.61
C ALA A 607 9.21 9.58 -10.75
N VAL A 608 7.89 9.79 -10.86
CA VAL A 608 7.30 10.75 -11.82
C VAL A 608 7.89 12.15 -11.61
N ASN A 609 7.88 12.64 -10.38
CA ASN A 609 8.36 13.99 -10.08
C ASN A 609 9.87 14.13 -10.21
N CYS A 610 10.65 13.10 -9.87
CA CYS A 610 12.10 13.08 -10.05
C CYS A 610 12.49 13.22 -11.53
N PHE A 611 11.66 12.74 -12.46
CA PHE A 611 11.87 12.96 -13.90
C PHE A 611 11.28 14.29 -14.36
N ILE A 612 9.97 14.50 -14.18
CA ILE A 612 9.25 15.64 -14.77
C ILE A 612 9.81 16.97 -14.27
N ASN A 613 9.96 17.12 -12.95
CA ASN A 613 10.26 18.42 -12.35
C ASN A 613 11.63 18.98 -12.74
N PRO A 614 12.76 18.26 -12.56
CA PRO A 614 14.07 18.82 -12.91
C PRO A 614 14.27 18.91 -14.42
N ILE A 615 13.79 17.95 -15.22
CA ILE A 615 14.03 17.97 -16.67
C ILE A 615 13.24 19.11 -17.34
N SER A 616 11.97 19.30 -17.00
CA SER A 616 11.20 20.44 -17.52
C SER A 616 11.78 21.79 -17.10
N ALA A 617 12.32 21.89 -15.88
CA ALA A 617 12.97 23.08 -15.38
C ALA A 617 14.29 23.39 -16.12
N LEU A 618 15.15 22.39 -16.32
CA LEU A 618 16.41 22.53 -17.05
C LEU A 618 16.21 22.90 -18.52
N LEU A 619 15.18 22.34 -19.15
CA LEU A 619 14.86 22.58 -20.56
C LEU A 619 13.90 23.76 -20.76
N ASN A 620 13.36 24.35 -19.69
CA ASN A 620 12.33 25.38 -19.71
C ASN A 620 11.17 25.01 -20.65
N CYS A 621 10.60 23.82 -20.46
CA CYS A 621 9.59 23.24 -21.34
C CYS A 621 8.33 22.80 -20.60
N THR A 622 7.25 22.57 -21.35
CA THR A 622 5.99 21.99 -20.85
C THR A 622 6.15 20.50 -20.57
N ASN A 623 5.28 19.94 -19.72
CA ASN A 623 5.31 18.51 -19.40
C ASN A 623 5.14 17.64 -20.66
N GLY A 624 4.33 18.07 -21.63
CA GLY A 624 4.12 17.32 -22.87
C GLY A 624 5.38 17.15 -23.71
N GLN A 625 6.31 18.11 -23.65
CA GLN A 625 7.58 18.02 -24.37
C GLN A 625 8.54 16.97 -23.79
N LEU A 626 8.25 16.46 -22.58
CA LEU A 626 9.04 15.40 -21.95
C LEU A 626 8.79 14.01 -22.55
N THR A 627 7.77 13.87 -23.40
CA THR A 627 7.49 12.61 -24.11
C THR A 627 8.35 12.45 -25.36
N ASP A 628 9.22 13.41 -25.67
CA ASP A 628 10.16 13.34 -26.79
C ASP A 628 11.08 12.12 -26.64
N PRO A 629 11.21 11.24 -27.65
CA PRO A 629 12.06 10.06 -27.60
C PRO A 629 13.53 10.36 -27.24
N ARG A 630 14.04 11.56 -27.54
CA ARG A 630 15.40 11.97 -27.19
C ARG A 630 15.62 12.08 -25.68
N LEU A 631 14.56 12.19 -24.89
CA LEU A 631 14.61 12.23 -23.42
C LEU A 631 14.42 10.84 -22.79
N GLU A 632 14.29 9.79 -23.59
CA GLU A 632 14.08 8.43 -23.09
C GLU A 632 15.23 7.95 -22.19
N LEU A 633 16.48 8.26 -22.55
CA LEU A 633 17.63 7.92 -21.74
C LEU A 633 17.62 8.63 -20.38
N ALA A 634 17.32 9.93 -20.37
CA ALA A 634 17.20 10.69 -19.12
C ALA A 634 16.09 10.12 -18.23
N ARG A 635 14.95 9.76 -18.82
CA ARG A 635 13.84 9.10 -18.10
C ARG A 635 14.27 7.75 -17.53
N LYS A 636 14.92 6.90 -18.33
CA LYS A 636 15.43 5.59 -17.91
C LYS A 636 16.36 5.73 -16.71
N LEU A 637 17.39 6.58 -16.81
CA LEU A 637 18.38 6.77 -15.75
C LEU A 637 17.75 7.28 -14.45
N VAL A 638 16.93 8.32 -14.53
CA VAL A 638 16.30 8.93 -13.34
C VAL A 638 15.35 7.96 -12.66
N VAL A 639 14.45 7.32 -13.42
CA VAL A 639 13.43 6.41 -12.88
C VAL A 639 14.07 5.14 -12.32
N SER A 640 15.08 4.59 -12.99
CA SER A 640 15.79 3.39 -12.52
C SER A 640 16.43 3.59 -11.15
N GLU A 641 17.01 4.77 -10.86
CA GLU A 641 17.53 5.05 -9.52
C GLU A 641 16.43 5.05 -8.46
N VAL A 642 15.30 5.73 -8.72
CA VAL A 642 14.19 5.76 -7.75
C VAL A 642 13.66 4.34 -7.51
N VAL A 643 13.52 3.53 -8.56
CA VAL A 643 13.07 2.14 -8.49
C VAL A 643 14.06 1.26 -7.72
N ALA A 644 15.37 1.41 -7.96
CA ALA A 644 16.39 0.67 -7.23
C ALA A 644 16.35 0.99 -5.73
N VAL A 645 16.19 2.27 -5.37
CA VAL A 645 16.06 2.68 -3.98
C VAL A 645 14.76 2.14 -3.37
N ALA A 646 13.62 2.23 -4.07
CA ALA A 646 12.35 1.68 -3.60
C ALA A 646 12.44 0.17 -3.34
N ARG A 647 13.00 -0.59 -4.29
CA ARG A 647 13.18 -2.05 -4.17
C ARG A 647 14.13 -2.43 -3.03
N GLY A 648 15.23 -1.70 -2.86
CA GLY A 648 16.13 -1.90 -1.72
C GLY A 648 15.49 -1.62 -0.36
N LYS A 649 14.32 -0.96 -0.33
CA LYS A 649 13.49 -0.76 0.86
C LYS A 649 12.32 -1.76 0.96
N GLY A 650 12.28 -2.77 0.10
CA GLY A 650 11.19 -3.76 0.06
C GLY A 650 9.88 -3.24 -0.53
N ILE A 651 9.91 -2.13 -1.29
CA ILE A 651 8.72 -1.57 -1.92
C ILE A 651 8.59 -2.15 -3.34
N PRO A 652 7.46 -2.80 -3.69
CA PRO A 652 7.28 -3.50 -4.96
C PRO A 652 7.00 -2.54 -6.12
N LEU A 653 7.98 -1.68 -6.45
CA LEU A 653 7.93 -0.77 -7.60
C LEU A 653 8.72 -1.36 -8.77
N THR A 654 8.17 -1.31 -9.97
CA THR A 654 8.84 -1.77 -11.19
C THR A 654 9.28 -0.60 -12.05
N PHE A 655 10.34 -0.80 -12.85
CA PHE A 655 10.74 0.19 -13.84
C PHE A 655 9.60 0.46 -14.83
N ALA A 656 8.96 -0.59 -15.34
CA ALA A 656 7.88 -0.47 -16.32
C ALA A 656 6.72 0.39 -15.80
N SER A 657 6.23 0.14 -14.58
CA SER A 657 5.13 0.90 -13.99
C SER A 657 5.50 2.35 -13.71
N ALA A 658 6.65 2.61 -13.06
CA ALA A 658 7.09 3.98 -12.75
C ALA A 658 7.41 4.81 -14.02
N SER A 659 8.00 4.15 -15.02
CA SER A 659 8.29 4.73 -16.34
C SER A 659 7.02 5.13 -17.07
N ALA A 660 6.05 4.21 -17.14
CA ALA A 660 4.76 4.45 -17.77
C ALA A 660 4.01 5.58 -17.06
N ALA A 661 3.96 5.56 -15.73
CA ALA A 661 3.33 6.62 -14.94
C ALA A 661 3.92 8.01 -15.23
N ALA A 662 5.23 8.11 -15.45
CA ALA A 662 5.88 9.38 -15.79
C ALA A 662 5.43 9.90 -17.16
N LEU A 663 5.30 9.02 -18.16
CA LEU A 663 4.78 9.37 -19.48
C LEU A 663 3.29 9.69 -19.44
N ASP A 664 2.49 8.90 -18.72
CA ASP A 664 1.06 9.11 -18.58
C ASP A 664 0.75 10.47 -17.94
N VAL A 665 1.50 10.85 -16.91
CA VAL A 665 1.37 12.17 -16.27
C VAL A 665 1.82 13.27 -17.22
N ALA A 666 2.94 13.09 -17.94
CA ALA A 666 3.41 14.06 -18.93
C ALA A 666 2.38 14.30 -20.04
N CYS A 667 1.75 13.24 -20.56
CA CYS A 667 0.67 13.30 -21.54
C CYS A 667 -0.60 13.94 -20.98
N ALA A 668 -1.09 13.47 -19.82
CA ALA A 668 -2.31 13.97 -19.21
C ALA A 668 -2.23 15.44 -18.78
N THR A 669 -1.02 15.95 -18.58
CA THR A 669 -0.73 17.34 -18.20
C THR A 669 0.09 18.08 -19.25
N MET A 670 -0.05 17.71 -20.54
CA MET A 670 0.85 18.16 -21.60
C MET A 670 0.99 19.69 -21.75
N GLU A 671 -0.07 20.44 -21.47
CA GLU A 671 -0.09 21.93 -21.53
C GLU A 671 0.48 22.58 -20.26
N ASN A 672 0.70 21.81 -19.19
CA ASN A 672 1.13 22.33 -17.90
C ASN A 672 2.65 22.45 -17.82
N SER A 673 3.11 23.48 -17.10
CA SER A 673 4.48 23.56 -16.59
C SER A 673 4.59 22.84 -15.25
N SER A 674 5.73 22.20 -14.99
CA SER A 674 5.99 21.57 -13.69
C SER A 674 6.02 22.61 -12.56
N SER A 675 5.78 22.15 -11.33
CA SER A 675 5.83 23.02 -10.16
C SER A 675 7.21 23.67 -9.97
N THR A 676 8.27 22.91 -10.24
CA THR A 676 9.65 23.36 -10.12
C THR A 676 9.97 24.45 -11.14
N LEU A 677 9.54 24.29 -12.40
CA LEU A 677 9.73 25.33 -13.41
C LEU A 677 9.00 26.63 -13.02
N GLY A 678 7.75 26.53 -12.56
CA GLY A 678 6.99 27.68 -12.09
C GLY A 678 7.68 28.38 -10.91
N GLN A 679 8.16 27.62 -9.91
CA GLN A 679 8.88 28.17 -8.75
C GLN A 679 10.14 28.93 -9.19
N LEU A 680 10.94 28.36 -10.10
CA LEU A 680 12.11 29.03 -10.65
C LEU A 680 11.73 30.32 -11.38
N GLN A 681 10.74 30.29 -12.28
CA GLN A 681 10.28 31.49 -13.00
C GLN A 681 9.81 32.60 -12.05
N GLU A 682 9.20 32.23 -10.92
CA GLU A 682 8.76 33.14 -9.87
C GLU A 682 9.86 33.52 -8.86
N GLY A 683 11.08 32.98 -9.00
CA GLY A 683 12.21 33.22 -8.09
C GLY A 683 12.01 32.65 -6.68
N ARG A 684 11.18 31.62 -6.53
CA ARG A 684 10.92 30.94 -5.24
C ARG A 684 11.77 29.67 -5.11
N PRO A 685 12.12 29.26 -3.88
CA PRO A 685 12.75 27.96 -3.64
C PRO A 685 11.90 26.80 -4.17
N THR A 686 12.55 25.78 -4.73
CA THR A 686 11.88 24.59 -5.27
C THR A 686 11.66 23.51 -4.21
N GLU A 687 10.68 22.63 -4.42
CA GLU A 687 10.45 21.49 -3.53
C GLU A 687 11.37 20.28 -3.82
N LEU A 688 12.33 20.42 -4.74
CA LEU A 688 13.07 19.27 -5.28
C LEU A 688 13.92 18.55 -4.22
N VAL A 689 14.38 19.26 -3.20
CA VAL A 689 15.07 18.68 -2.03
C VAL A 689 14.17 17.70 -1.29
N ASP A 690 12.86 17.96 -1.21
CA ASP A 690 11.91 17.09 -0.49
C ASP A 690 11.42 15.93 -1.38
N ILE A 691 11.81 15.91 -2.65
CA ILE A 691 11.51 14.88 -3.66
C ILE A 691 12.80 14.09 -3.97
N SER A 692 13.65 14.59 -4.88
CA SER A 692 14.92 13.94 -5.25
C SER A 692 15.91 13.89 -4.09
N GLY A 693 15.95 14.92 -3.24
CA GLY A 693 16.82 14.92 -2.06
C GLY A 693 16.46 13.83 -1.05
N GLU A 694 15.17 13.52 -0.87
CA GLU A 694 14.74 12.40 -0.04
C GLU A 694 15.03 11.04 -0.68
N VAL A 695 14.93 10.90 -2.02
CA VAL A 695 15.39 9.68 -2.70
C VAL A 695 16.88 9.45 -2.46
N ILE A 696 17.71 10.49 -2.58
CA ILE A 696 19.16 10.42 -2.29
C ILE A 696 19.41 10.04 -0.83
N ARG A 697 18.66 10.64 0.11
CA ARG A 697 18.78 10.32 1.53
C ARG A 697 18.45 8.84 1.79
N GLU A 698 17.35 8.36 1.22
CA GLU A 698 16.92 6.97 1.36
C GLU A 698 17.92 6.00 0.72
N ALA A 699 18.49 6.33 -0.45
CA ALA A 699 19.55 5.54 -1.07
C ALA A 699 20.73 5.34 -0.12
N ASN A 700 21.22 6.44 0.48
CA ASN A 700 22.37 6.40 1.38
C ASN A 700 22.09 5.54 2.64
N LEU A 701 20.86 5.51 3.14
CA LEU A 701 20.49 4.71 4.31
C LEU A 701 20.59 3.20 4.07
N ILE A 702 20.39 2.76 2.84
CA ILE A 702 20.46 1.34 2.44
C ILE A 702 21.76 1.00 1.70
N GLY A 703 22.77 1.89 1.75
CA GLY A 703 24.07 1.68 1.12
C GLY A 703 24.07 1.82 -0.42
N LEU A 704 22.99 2.31 -1.02
CA LEU A 704 22.92 2.61 -2.45
C LEU A 704 23.32 4.05 -2.75
N LYS A 705 23.62 4.33 -4.02
CA LYS A 705 23.88 5.67 -4.53
C LYS A 705 22.79 6.08 -5.51
N ALA A 706 22.47 7.37 -5.56
CA ALA A 706 21.57 7.99 -6.54
C ALA A 706 22.27 9.16 -7.25
N PRO A 707 23.36 8.91 -8.01
CA PRO A 707 24.17 9.95 -8.63
C PRO A 707 23.42 10.84 -9.64
N VAL A 708 22.48 10.31 -10.42
CA VAL A 708 21.72 11.06 -11.41
C VAL A 708 20.75 12.02 -10.73
N ASN A 709 19.99 11.54 -9.74
CA ASN A 709 19.12 12.42 -8.94
C ASN A 709 19.92 13.48 -8.18
N ARG A 710 21.12 13.13 -7.69
CA ARG A 710 22.03 14.12 -7.07
C ARG A 710 22.48 15.17 -8.07
N LEU A 711 22.93 14.78 -9.26
CA LEU A 711 23.31 15.71 -10.31
C LEU A 711 22.17 16.68 -10.66
N LEU A 712 20.96 16.16 -10.87
CA LEU A 712 19.80 16.99 -11.19
C LEU A 712 19.44 17.96 -10.07
N LEU A 713 19.54 17.52 -8.81
CA LEU A 713 19.30 18.38 -7.65
C LEU A 713 20.30 19.54 -7.59
N GLU A 714 21.60 19.27 -7.80
CA GLU A 714 22.65 20.30 -7.80
C GLU A 714 22.47 21.30 -8.97
N LEU A 715 22.15 20.81 -10.17
CA LEU A 715 21.92 21.66 -11.35
C LEU A 715 20.75 22.62 -11.14
N ILE A 716 19.65 22.14 -10.54
CA ILE A 716 18.51 23.00 -10.19
C ILE A 716 18.89 24.00 -9.10
N GLY A 717 19.66 23.58 -8.07
CA GLY A 717 20.16 24.50 -7.04
C GLY A 717 21.03 25.62 -7.62
N LEU A 718 21.81 25.35 -8.66
CA LEU A 718 22.54 26.39 -9.39
C LEU A 718 21.60 27.38 -10.10
N LEU A 719 20.51 26.90 -10.72
CA LEU A 719 19.51 27.77 -11.33
C LEU A 719 18.81 28.65 -10.30
N GLU A 720 18.43 28.08 -9.15
CA GLU A 720 17.85 28.83 -8.01
C GLU A 720 18.79 29.97 -7.58
N SER A 721 20.08 29.67 -7.39
CA SER A 721 21.08 30.67 -6.97
C SER A 721 21.34 31.75 -8.05
N THR A 722 21.28 31.37 -9.33
CA THR A 722 21.57 32.28 -10.46
C THR A 722 20.40 33.22 -10.72
N GLN A 723 19.15 32.74 -10.60
CA GLN A 723 17.97 33.59 -10.64
C GLN A 723 17.84 34.48 -9.41
N ALA A 724 18.14 33.95 -8.21
CA ALA A 724 18.23 34.76 -7.00
C ALA A 724 19.22 35.92 -7.22
N ARG A 725 20.39 35.66 -7.81
CA ARG A 725 21.34 36.72 -8.20
C ARG A 725 20.78 37.69 -9.25
N ARG A 726 20.08 37.23 -10.29
CA ARG A 726 19.46 38.12 -11.30
C ARG A 726 18.39 39.04 -10.71
N LEU A 727 17.56 38.55 -9.78
CA LEU A 727 16.56 39.35 -9.06
C LEU A 727 17.21 40.39 -8.12
N THR A 728 18.27 40.01 -7.38
CA THR A 728 19.02 40.97 -6.55
C THR A 728 19.75 42.02 -7.40
N THR A 729 20.21 41.66 -8.61
CA THR A 729 20.89 42.58 -9.52
C THR A 729 19.93 43.54 -10.23
N CYS A 730 18.67 43.14 -10.49
CA CYS A 730 17.63 44.03 -11.03
C CYS A 730 17.11 45.03 -9.98
N ILE A 731 17.04 44.64 -8.70
CA ILE A 731 16.63 45.55 -7.62
C ILE A 731 17.74 46.58 -7.31
N LEU A 732 19.02 46.21 -7.43
CA LEU A 732 20.13 47.17 -7.27
C LEU A 732 20.35 48.08 -8.49
N LYS A 733 19.83 47.73 -9.68
CA LYS A 733 19.87 48.62 -10.86
C LYS A 733 18.71 49.63 -10.91
N ALA A 734 17.62 49.40 -10.19
CA ALA A 734 16.50 50.35 -10.10
C ALA A 734 16.79 51.55 -9.17
N SER A 735 17.84 51.49 -8.34
CA SER A 735 18.21 52.58 -7.43
C SER A 735 19.41 53.43 -7.88
N VAL A 736 19.96 53.21 -9.09
CA VAL A 736 21.14 53.93 -9.60
C VAL A 736 20.86 54.68 -10.92
N ILE A 737 19.60 54.82 -11.35
CA ILE A 737 19.23 55.68 -12.48
C ILE A 737 18.54 56.95 -11.96
N THR A 738 19.30 57.75 -11.23
CA THR A 738 19.17 59.21 -11.22
C THR A 738 20.59 59.77 -11.18
N HIS A 739 20.99 60.44 -12.27
CA HIS A 739 22.15 61.33 -12.51
C HIS A 739 23.09 60.90 -13.66
N GLY A 740 22.88 61.51 -14.84
CA GLY A 740 23.91 62.30 -15.54
C GLY A 740 24.91 61.67 -16.54
N LEU A 741 24.52 61.67 -17.84
CA LEU A 741 25.32 62.00 -19.05
C LEU A 741 26.55 61.11 -19.45
N PRO A 742 27.19 61.29 -20.65
CA PRO A 742 26.90 60.53 -21.88
C PRO A 742 28.14 59.85 -22.52
N GLY A 743 27.96 58.82 -23.35
CA GLY A 743 29.08 58.28 -24.14
C GLY A 743 28.75 57.04 -24.95
N ASN A 744 28.90 57.15 -26.28
CA ASN A 744 28.73 56.10 -27.27
C ASN A 744 29.66 54.89 -27.05
N MET A 745 29.08 53.69 -26.96
CA MET A 745 29.69 52.43 -27.43
C MET A 745 28.59 51.42 -27.80
N PRO A 746 28.75 50.65 -28.89
CA PRO A 746 27.75 49.68 -29.33
C PRO A 746 27.82 48.42 -28.45
N LEU A 747 26.76 48.15 -27.70
CA LEU A 747 26.58 46.87 -27.01
C LEU A 747 26.20 45.80 -28.04
N CYS A 748 27.12 44.89 -28.33
CA CYS A 748 26.85 43.65 -29.05
C CYS A 748 25.69 42.90 -28.40
N LYS A 749 24.59 42.75 -29.14
CA LYS A 749 23.53 41.78 -28.88
C LYS A 749 24.09 40.39 -29.20
N GLY A 750 24.02 39.48 -28.23
CA GLY A 750 24.15 38.04 -28.47
C GLY A 750 25.34 37.38 -27.80
N SER A 751 25.21 37.06 -26.52
CA SER A 751 25.88 35.89 -25.95
C SER A 751 25.02 35.34 -24.82
N THR A 752 24.26 34.31 -25.16
CA THR A 752 23.44 33.51 -24.27
C THR A 752 24.28 32.79 -23.24
N SER A 753 23.76 32.71 -22.02
CA SER A 753 24.21 31.91 -20.88
C SER A 753 24.22 30.38 -21.11
N PHE A 754 24.37 29.93 -22.36
CA PHE A 754 24.50 28.53 -22.78
C PHE A 754 25.97 28.04 -22.79
N GLY A 755 26.95 28.95 -22.87
CA GLY A 755 28.36 28.58 -23.00
C GLY A 755 28.97 27.90 -21.76
N CYS A 756 28.56 28.29 -20.55
CA CYS A 756 29.16 27.75 -19.32
C CYS A 756 28.66 26.34 -18.96
N VAL A 757 27.46 25.95 -19.39
CA VAL A 757 26.90 24.61 -19.13
C VAL A 757 27.42 23.58 -20.13
N ALA A 758 27.64 23.99 -21.38
CA ALA A 758 28.18 23.11 -22.43
C ALA A 758 29.65 22.68 -22.17
N ILE A 759 30.46 23.56 -21.57
CA ILE A 759 31.87 23.27 -21.26
C ILE A 759 31.99 22.31 -20.04
N GLY A 760 31.05 22.37 -19.09
CA GLY A 760 31.02 21.43 -17.96
C GLY A 760 30.59 20.02 -18.35
N MET A 761 29.66 19.88 -19.31
CA MET A 761 29.20 18.56 -19.77
C MET A 761 30.20 17.85 -20.68
N SER A 762 31.00 18.56 -21.49
CA SER A 762 31.98 17.90 -22.37
C SER A 762 33.16 17.27 -21.62
N MET A 763 33.47 17.74 -20.39
CA MET A 763 34.54 17.19 -19.56
C MET A 763 34.13 15.97 -18.73
N LEU A 764 32.83 15.70 -18.56
CA LEU A 764 32.31 14.61 -17.71
C LEU A 764 31.87 13.35 -18.49
N ILE A 765 31.71 13.46 -19.80
CA ILE A 765 31.27 12.34 -20.67
C ILE A 765 32.29 11.17 -20.70
N PRO A 766 33.62 11.39 -20.71
CA PRO A 766 34.57 10.27 -20.76
C PRO A 766 34.62 9.40 -19.50
N ASP A 767 34.29 9.95 -18.32
CA ASP A 767 34.29 9.22 -17.05
C ASP A 767 33.00 8.42 -16.82
N LEU A 768 31.86 8.86 -17.38
CA LEU A 768 30.59 8.14 -17.29
C LEU A 768 30.57 6.88 -18.16
N THR A 769 31.23 6.87 -19.31
CA THR A 769 31.33 5.68 -20.19
C THR A 769 32.19 4.58 -19.55
N ARG A 770 33.28 4.96 -18.86
CA ARG A 770 34.16 4.00 -18.16
C ARG A 770 33.54 3.34 -16.93
N ILE A 771 32.64 4.04 -16.24
CA ILE A 771 31.86 3.49 -15.12
C ILE A 771 30.78 2.50 -15.63
N TYR A 772 30.36 2.62 -16.89
CA TYR A 772 29.33 1.77 -17.48
C TYR A 772 29.88 0.48 -18.12
N GLU A 773 31.06 0.53 -18.76
CA GLU A 773 31.73 -0.68 -19.29
C GLU A 773 32.13 -1.67 -18.19
N SER A 774 32.20 -1.23 -16.92
CA SER A 774 32.41 -2.10 -15.76
C SER A 774 31.11 -2.61 -15.11
N ALA A 775 29.93 -2.15 -15.57
CA ALA A 775 28.62 -2.58 -15.07
C ALA A 775 27.90 -3.58 -15.99
N GLU A 776 28.31 -3.72 -17.26
CA GLU A 776 27.76 -4.73 -18.20
C GLU A 776 28.12 -6.19 -17.84
N VAL A 777 28.96 -6.42 -16.82
CA VAL A 777 29.27 -7.76 -16.30
C VAL A 777 28.27 -8.24 -15.22
N LEU A 778 27.27 -7.44 -14.85
CA LEU A 778 26.29 -7.78 -13.79
C LEU A 778 24.84 -7.94 -14.28
N HIS A 779 24.58 -8.03 -15.58
CA HIS A 779 23.25 -8.25 -16.16
C HIS A 779 23.19 -9.46 -17.12
N SER A 780 23.71 -10.59 -16.66
CA SER A 780 23.24 -11.91 -17.09
C SER A 780 23.01 -12.76 -15.85
N ASP A 781 21.80 -12.66 -15.30
CA ASP A 781 20.97 -13.73 -14.70
C ASP A 781 19.72 -13.13 -14.06
#